data_AF-A0A4R6K8N2-F1
#
_entry.id   AF-A0A4R6K8N2-F1
#
_cell.length_a   1.000
_cell.length_b   1.000
_cell.length_c   1.000
_cell.angle_alpha   90.00
_cell.angle_beta   90.00
_cell.angle_gamma   90.00
#
_symmetry.space_group_name_H-M   'P 1'
#
loop_
_entity.id
_entity.type
_entity.pdbx_description
1 polymer ?
#
loop_
_entity_poly.entity_id
_entity_poly.type
_entity_poly.pdbx_seq_one_letter_code
_entity_poly.pdbx_strand_id
1 'polypeptide(L)'
;MPYLHELVTAIAAPWVVLSPRSGQLTGSGAEGVYARDRRILSRLSITVDGREPVPIHVDEPSAWTSSYAAVVGGLGGSGHDPTVTLHRIRELDGSGLRERITLVNRSQTTVEGTLVVALGTDLAGTAAVRSEAAEELPDLEPTRDGSGFHWNDSAGTRVSAVFDPAPTADGKAPGEAAWSLRVDPGQEATISITIGATFPATEGFSIEPPADRLTYADVTVDCDDARLARWVRRSLDDVAGLTLAADRGPDDAGERYLGAGPPWYLTLFGRDSLISSAMLIPVDPGLAAGTLRALARRQGTKVDPGAAEQPGKIPHELRAEVADHGSGLVLPAAYYGTHDATQLWITTLHKAWRWGMPRDEVQELLPALQGALGWIKDYADPDGDGFLEYIDESGHGLANQGWKDSVDSVQWPDGTLATAPIALCEVQGYAYAAAIAGAELLTAFDLDGADYWLDWAAAMKERFRATFWVDGYPAIALDGDKRPVAGPASNMSHLLGTGLLDPDEEAKVAALLADEHLDSGFGMRTLSSATTGFNPLGYHTGSVWPHDTAMAVQGMYAAGQVATATKYAQGLLNAAEGFAYRLPELYGGAGAGVENSPTPYPLSCRPQAWAAASAVAVVVAALGISPDVPNGLLDITPADPFPWRRLELSGIKIGERTLSVTWEDGTLTVQ
;
A
#
# COMPACT_ATOMS: atom_id res chain seq x y z
N MET A 1 -5.65 -18.89 -9.75
CA MET A 1 -4.92 -17.67 -9.38
C MET A 1 -4.37 -17.78 -7.97
N PRO A 2 -3.22 -17.17 -7.66
CA PRO A 2 -2.57 -17.28 -6.35
C PRO A 2 -3.27 -16.39 -5.31
N TYR A 3 -4.16 -16.99 -4.52
CA TYR A 3 -4.90 -16.26 -3.47
C TYR A 3 -3.99 -15.80 -2.32
N LEU A 4 -4.16 -14.54 -1.90
CA LEU A 4 -3.39 -13.89 -0.83
C LEU A 4 -4.13 -13.81 0.50
N HIS A 5 -5.47 -13.73 0.47
CA HIS A 5 -6.27 -13.39 1.65
C HIS A 5 -6.13 -14.34 2.86
N GLU A 6 -5.72 -15.60 2.64
CA GLU A 6 -5.49 -16.58 3.72
C GLU A 6 -4.04 -16.61 4.21
N LEU A 7 -3.12 -15.91 3.53
CA LEU A 7 -1.70 -15.93 3.83
C LEU A 7 -1.35 -14.96 4.97
N VAL A 8 -0.36 -15.38 5.75
CA VAL A 8 0.30 -14.62 6.80
C VAL A 8 1.51 -13.95 6.20
N THR A 9 1.56 -12.62 6.33
CA THR A 9 2.60 -11.79 5.74
C THR A 9 3.57 -11.30 6.81
N ALA A 10 4.85 -11.60 6.64
CA ALA A 10 5.95 -10.91 7.30
C ALA A 10 6.68 -10.05 6.26
N ILE A 11 6.93 -8.78 6.55
CA ILE A 11 7.58 -7.83 5.64
C ILE A 11 8.57 -6.91 6.36
N ALA A 12 9.80 -6.91 5.87
CA ALA A 12 10.76 -5.84 6.05
C ALA A 12 11.32 -5.55 4.65
N ALA A 13 10.67 -4.62 3.94
CA ALA A 13 10.94 -4.38 2.53
C ALA A 13 12.44 -4.10 2.29
N PRO A 14 13.04 -4.68 1.23
CA PRO A 14 12.40 -5.33 0.09
C PRO A 14 12.04 -6.80 0.30
N TRP A 15 12.26 -7.37 1.48
CA TRP A 15 11.95 -8.78 1.76
C TRP A 15 10.52 -8.95 2.27
N VAL A 16 9.84 -9.97 1.76
CA VAL A 16 8.53 -10.41 2.24
C VAL A 16 8.44 -11.92 2.27
N VAL A 17 7.73 -12.47 3.25
CA VAL A 17 7.34 -13.88 3.29
C VAL A 17 5.83 -13.99 3.35
N LEU A 18 5.29 -14.81 2.46
CA LEU A 18 3.88 -15.17 2.41
C LEU A 18 3.76 -16.64 2.76
N SER A 19 3.11 -16.92 3.89
CA SER A 19 3.01 -18.27 4.45
C SER A 19 1.56 -18.63 4.72
N PRO A 20 1.14 -19.88 4.53
CA PRO A 20 -0.09 -20.37 5.12
C PRO A 20 -0.02 -20.26 6.65
N ARG A 21 -1.17 -20.35 7.33
CA ARG A 21 -1.23 -20.37 8.81
C ARG A 21 -0.45 -21.51 9.46
N SER A 22 -0.06 -22.53 8.69
CA SER A 22 0.82 -23.61 9.13
C SER A 22 2.32 -23.23 9.20
N GLY A 23 2.70 -22.13 8.55
CA GLY A 23 4.08 -21.72 8.31
C GLY A 23 4.82 -22.55 7.26
N GLN A 24 4.23 -23.64 6.76
CA GLN A 24 4.82 -24.51 5.74
C GLN A 24 4.74 -23.82 4.38
N LEU A 25 5.89 -23.52 3.76
CA LEU A 25 5.91 -23.04 2.37
C LEU A 25 6.05 -24.25 1.47
N THR A 26 5.02 -24.51 0.67
CA THR A 26 4.90 -25.66 -0.22
C THR A 26 5.22 -25.33 -1.68
N GLY A 27 5.33 -24.05 -2.01
CA GLY A 27 5.51 -23.54 -3.37
C GLY A 27 4.20 -23.35 -4.14
N SER A 28 3.06 -23.63 -3.51
CA SER A 28 1.74 -23.49 -4.11
C SER A 28 1.33 -22.01 -4.18
N GLY A 29 0.79 -21.58 -5.33
CA GLY A 29 0.30 -20.22 -5.51
C GLY A 29 1.34 -19.14 -5.17
N ALA A 30 0.96 -18.19 -4.30
CA ALA A 30 1.82 -17.08 -3.85
C ALA A 30 2.66 -17.41 -2.60
N GLU A 31 2.72 -18.67 -2.17
CA GLU A 31 3.60 -19.04 -1.06
C GLU A 31 5.06 -18.81 -1.46
N GLY A 32 5.84 -18.21 -0.55
CA GLY A 32 7.26 -18.02 -0.78
C GLY A 32 7.90 -16.90 0.03
N VAL A 33 9.22 -16.83 -0.09
CA VAL A 33 10.05 -15.71 0.33
C VAL A 33 10.37 -14.91 -0.92
N TYR A 34 10.08 -13.61 -0.92
CA TYR A 34 10.30 -12.73 -2.06
C TYR A 34 11.24 -11.60 -1.69
N ALA A 35 12.02 -11.15 -2.67
CA ALA A 35 12.78 -9.91 -2.60
C ALA A 35 13.07 -9.40 -4.01
N ARG A 36 12.98 -8.08 -4.21
CA ARG A 36 13.27 -7.40 -5.50
C ARG A 36 12.60 -8.08 -6.71
N ASP A 37 11.27 -8.23 -6.64
CA ASP A 37 10.44 -8.86 -7.68
C ASP A 37 10.77 -10.33 -8.02
N ARG A 38 11.50 -11.05 -7.15
CA ARG A 38 11.82 -12.48 -7.31
C ARG A 38 11.33 -13.33 -6.13
N ARG A 39 10.85 -14.54 -6.40
CA ARG A 39 10.60 -15.58 -5.39
C ARG A 39 11.91 -16.27 -5.02
N ILE A 40 12.56 -15.76 -3.97
CA ILE A 40 13.86 -16.23 -3.44
C ILE A 40 13.80 -17.68 -2.96
N LEU A 41 12.71 -18.06 -2.29
CA LEU A 41 12.41 -19.44 -1.93
C LEU A 41 10.93 -19.72 -2.23
N SER A 42 10.65 -20.81 -2.93
CA SER A 42 9.31 -21.35 -3.13
C SER A 42 8.92 -22.32 -2.01
N ARG A 43 9.88 -23.10 -1.51
CA ARG A 43 9.67 -24.14 -0.50
C ARG A 43 10.52 -23.92 0.75
N LEU A 44 9.87 -24.07 1.90
CA LEU A 44 10.45 -24.13 3.24
C LEU A 44 9.47 -24.93 4.09
N SER A 45 9.67 -26.25 4.10
CA SER A 45 8.84 -27.18 4.83
C SER A 45 9.62 -27.98 5.87
N ILE A 46 8.93 -28.40 6.92
CA ILE A 46 9.51 -29.06 8.09
C ILE A 46 8.73 -30.32 8.42
N THR A 47 9.45 -31.43 8.62
CA THR A 47 8.90 -32.66 9.18
C THR A 47 9.72 -33.14 10.38
N VAL A 48 9.06 -33.87 11.28
CA VAL A 48 9.71 -34.59 12.38
C VAL A 48 9.36 -36.07 12.25
N ASP A 49 10.37 -36.94 12.15
CA ASP A 49 10.23 -38.36 11.83
C ASP A 49 9.36 -38.63 10.59
N GLY A 50 9.49 -37.76 9.58
CA GLY A 50 8.74 -37.84 8.32
C GLY A 50 7.27 -37.47 8.43
N ARG A 51 6.84 -36.84 9.52
CA ARG A 51 5.47 -36.32 9.71
C ARG A 51 5.47 -34.81 9.79
N GLU A 52 4.50 -34.18 9.13
CA GLU A 52 4.27 -32.74 9.28
C GLU A 52 3.72 -32.43 10.68
N PRO A 53 4.27 -31.42 11.37
CA PRO A 53 3.69 -30.88 12.60
C PRO A 53 2.26 -30.37 12.36
N VAL A 54 1.34 -30.65 13.28
CA VAL A 54 -0.06 -30.18 13.18
C VAL A 54 -0.12 -28.74 13.68
N PRO A 55 -0.48 -27.75 12.84
CA PRO A 55 -0.50 -26.35 13.24
C PRO A 55 -1.63 -26.09 14.25
N ILE A 56 -1.33 -25.32 15.29
CA ILE A 56 -2.29 -24.96 16.35
C ILE A 56 -2.45 -23.45 16.52
N HIS A 57 -1.44 -22.65 16.17
CA HIS A 57 -1.48 -21.21 16.37
C HIS A 57 -0.51 -20.49 15.43
N VAL A 58 -0.91 -19.29 15.01
CA VAL A 58 -0.04 -18.30 14.39
C VAL A 58 -0.31 -16.94 15.01
N ASP A 59 0.76 -16.19 15.26
CA ASP A 59 0.76 -14.82 15.74
C ASP A 59 1.63 -13.95 14.82
N GLU A 60 1.30 -12.66 14.74
CA GLU A 60 1.99 -11.66 13.91
C GLU A 60 2.48 -10.50 14.79
N PRO A 61 3.49 -10.69 15.67
CA PRO A 61 3.87 -9.71 16.70
C PRO A 61 4.30 -8.34 16.16
N SER A 62 4.82 -8.29 14.93
CA SER A 62 5.19 -7.07 14.21
C SER A 62 4.98 -7.27 12.70
N ALA A 63 5.28 -6.25 11.90
CA ALA A 63 5.17 -6.34 10.46
C ALA A 63 6.16 -7.37 9.87
N TRP A 64 7.33 -7.55 10.47
CA TRP A 64 8.42 -8.41 9.99
C TRP A 64 8.60 -9.71 10.78
N THR A 65 7.81 -9.95 11.82
CA THR A 65 7.90 -11.17 12.64
C THR A 65 6.59 -11.95 12.61
N SER A 66 6.69 -13.26 12.39
CA SER A 66 5.58 -14.20 12.58
C SER A 66 6.01 -15.36 13.46
N SER A 67 5.12 -15.77 14.37
CA SER A 67 5.36 -16.89 15.30
C SER A 67 4.33 -17.99 15.04
N TYR A 68 4.78 -19.22 14.86
CA TYR A 68 3.94 -20.39 14.62
C TYR A 68 4.14 -21.40 15.75
N ALA A 69 3.06 -22.05 16.18
CA ALA A 69 3.12 -23.19 17.06
C ALA A 69 2.39 -24.38 16.44
N ALA A 70 2.99 -25.55 16.58
CA ALA A 70 2.47 -26.82 16.11
C ALA A 70 2.71 -27.93 17.14
N VAL A 71 1.94 -29.01 17.06
CA VAL A 71 2.14 -30.22 17.86
C VAL A 71 2.73 -31.33 17.01
N VAL A 72 3.66 -32.08 17.59
CA VAL A 72 4.38 -33.15 16.90
C VAL A 72 3.83 -34.50 17.34
N GLY A 73 3.12 -35.17 16.43
CA GLY A 73 2.43 -36.43 16.71
C GLY A 73 3.36 -37.64 16.83
N GLY A 74 3.12 -38.48 17.84
CA GLY A 74 3.83 -39.74 18.03
C GLY A 74 5.17 -39.64 18.75
N LEU A 75 5.49 -38.46 19.31
CA LEU A 75 6.63 -38.24 20.21
C LEU A 75 6.12 -37.83 21.60
N GLY A 76 6.90 -38.16 22.64
CA GLY A 76 6.59 -37.84 24.02
C GLY A 76 5.64 -38.84 24.69
N GLY A 77 4.77 -38.35 25.58
CA GLY A 77 3.86 -39.17 26.37
C GLY A 77 2.64 -39.67 25.58
N SER A 78 2.13 -40.86 25.93
CA SER A 78 0.93 -41.49 25.32
C SER A 78 -0.42 -40.97 25.86
N GLY A 79 -0.41 -39.81 26.54
CA GLY A 79 -1.60 -39.18 27.10
C GLY A 79 -2.51 -38.54 26.05
N HIS A 80 -3.63 -37.97 26.49
CA HIS A 80 -4.55 -37.23 25.61
C HIS A 80 -3.96 -35.90 25.15
N ASP A 81 -3.20 -35.23 26.03
CA ASP A 81 -2.63 -33.92 25.74
C ASP A 81 -1.31 -34.04 24.98
N PRO A 82 -1.07 -33.20 23.96
CA PRO A 82 0.20 -33.17 23.26
C PRO A 82 1.31 -32.69 24.19
N THR A 83 2.41 -33.45 24.25
CA THR A 83 3.55 -33.16 25.15
C THR A 83 4.80 -32.69 24.42
N VAL A 84 4.77 -32.67 23.08
CA VAL A 84 5.87 -32.18 22.25
C VAL A 84 5.33 -31.15 21.27
N THR A 85 5.89 -29.95 21.31
CA THR A 85 5.52 -28.84 20.43
C THR A 85 6.70 -28.41 19.58
N LEU A 86 6.40 -27.89 18.41
CA LEU A 86 7.34 -27.21 17.53
C LEU A 86 6.96 -25.74 17.45
N HIS A 87 7.88 -24.86 17.82
CA HIS A 87 7.73 -23.42 17.69
C HIS A 87 8.60 -22.92 16.56
N ARG A 88 8.06 -22.04 15.72
CA ARG A 88 8.80 -21.39 14.63
C ARG A 88 8.68 -19.90 14.79
N ILE A 89 9.81 -19.20 14.75
CA ILE A 89 9.84 -17.74 14.70
C ILE A 89 10.55 -17.34 13.42
N ARG A 90 9.82 -16.57 12.61
CA ARG A 90 10.21 -16.09 11.29
C ARG A 90 10.40 -14.59 11.39
N GLU A 91 11.58 -14.10 11.04
CA GLU A 91 11.96 -12.69 11.18
C GLU A 91 12.65 -12.19 9.91
N LEU A 92 12.27 -11.01 9.44
CA LEU A 92 12.93 -10.29 8.35
C LEU A 92 13.63 -9.05 8.89
N ASP A 93 14.77 -8.70 8.28
CA ASP A 93 15.55 -7.51 8.66
C ASP A 93 15.84 -6.54 7.50
N GLY A 94 15.29 -6.80 6.31
CA GLY A 94 15.54 -6.02 5.10
C GLY A 94 16.73 -6.51 4.26
N SER A 95 17.55 -7.42 4.81
CA SER A 95 18.67 -8.06 4.11
C SER A 95 18.44 -9.55 3.84
N GLY A 96 17.53 -10.17 4.61
CA GLY A 96 17.23 -11.58 4.48
C GLY A 96 16.13 -12.05 5.42
N LEU A 97 16.04 -13.38 5.54
CA LEU A 97 15.12 -14.09 6.43
C LEU A 97 15.93 -14.88 7.47
N ARG A 98 15.52 -14.78 8.73
CA ARG A 98 15.91 -15.71 9.80
C ARG A 98 14.71 -16.54 10.24
N GLU A 99 14.86 -17.86 10.18
CA GLU A 99 13.89 -18.82 10.69
C GLU A 99 14.51 -19.56 11.87
N ARG A 100 13.86 -19.51 13.04
CA ARG A 100 14.25 -20.29 14.22
C ARG A 100 13.20 -21.34 14.53
N ILE A 101 13.63 -22.59 14.62
CA ILE A 101 12.77 -23.76 14.83
C ILE A 101 13.16 -24.41 16.15
N THR A 102 12.24 -24.43 17.11
CA THR A 102 12.47 -24.95 18.46
C THR A 102 11.52 -26.11 18.76
N LEU A 103 12.07 -27.30 18.98
CA LEU A 103 11.34 -28.47 19.47
C LEU A 103 11.36 -28.48 21.00
N VAL A 104 10.19 -28.44 21.63
CA VAL A 104 10.05 -28.37 23.09
C VAL A 104 9.46 -29.67 23.62
N ASN A 105 10.14 -30.32 24.56
CA ASN A 105 9.68 -31.55 25.19
C ASN A 105 9.11 -31.26 26.59
N ARG A 106 7.78 -31.37 26.73
CA ARG A 106 7.07 -31.28 28.02
C ARG A 106 6.61 -32.64 28.55
N SER A 107 7.04 -33.74 27.93
CA SER A 107 6.77 -35.09 28.42
C SER A 107 7.69 -35.47 29.58
N GLN A 108 7.43 -36.62 30.20
CA GLN A 108 8.28 -37.19 31.26
C GLN A 108 9.42 -38.08 30.73
N THR A 109 9.55 -38.23 29.41
CA THR A 109 10.52 -39.11 28.75
C THR A 109 11.40 -38.31 27.79
N THR A 110 12.65 -38.72 27.61
CA THR A 110 13.50 -38.16 26.55
C THR A 110 12.86 -38.44 25.18
N VAL A 111 12.80 -37.41 24.35
CA VAL A 111 12.32 -37.48 22.97
C VAL A 111 13.53 -37.57 22.05
N GLU A 112 13.54 -38.57 21.19
CA GLU A 112 14.52 -38.72 20.11
C GLU A 112 13.76 -38.68 18.79
N GLY A 113 14.27 -37.94 17.82
CA GLY A 113 13.62 -37.82 16.52
C GLY A 113 14.51 -37.10 15.51
N THR A 114 14.14 -37.20 14.23
CA THR A 114 14.83 -36.54 13.13
C THR A 114 14.00 -35.37 12.64
N LEU A 115 14.53 -34.16 12.80
CA LEU A 115 14.00 -32.95 12.17
C LEU A 115 14.56 -32.85 10.75
N VAL A 116 13.69 -32.73 9.75
CA VAL A 116 14.07 -32.51 8.35
C VAL A 116 13.51 -31.18 7.89
N VAL A 117 14.36 -30.36 7.29
CA VAL A 117 13.98 -29.10 6.63
C VAL A 117 14.21 -29.28 5.12
N ALA A 118 13.17 -29.03 4.33
CA ALA A 118 13.26 -29.01 2.87
C ALA A 118 13.18 -27.57 2.36
N LEU A 119 14.22 -27.12 1.67
CA LEU A 119 14.30 -25.83 0.99
C LEU A 119 14.23 -26.03 -0.53
N GLY A 120 13.63 -25.08 -1.23
CA GLY A 120 13.54 -25.10 -2.69
C GLY A 120 13.26 -23.71 -3.25
N THR A 121 13.67 -23.50 -4.50
CA THR A 121 13.47 -22.24 -5.22
C THR A 121 13.34 -22.48 -6.71
N ASP A 122 12.53 -21.65 -7.35
CA ASP A 122 12.37 -21.52 -8.79
C ASP A 122 12.91 -20.18 -9.32
N LEU A 123 13.25 -19.25 -8.42
CA LEU A 123 13.65 -17.86 -8.72
C LEU A 123 12.70 -17.14 -9.69
N ALA A 124 11.42 -17.51 -9.65
CA ALA A 124 10.39 -16.95 -10.52
C ALA A 124 10.22 -15.44 -10.27
N GLY A 125 10.00 -14.68 -11.35
CA GLY A 125 9.57 -13.28 -11.23
C GLY A 125 8.15 -13.20 -10.65
N THR A 126 7.86 -12.14 -9.90
CA THR A 126 6.52 -11.91 -9.30
C THR A 126 5.40 -11.92 -10.34
N ALA A 127 5.64 -11.40 -11.54
CA ALA A 127 4.69 -11.44 -12.64
C ALA A 127 4.36 -12.87 -13.09
N ALA A 128 5.36 -13.76 -13.19
CA ALA A 128 5.17 -15.17 -13.54
C ALA A 128 4.44 -15.96 -12.43
N VAL A 129 4.69 -15.62 -11.16
CA VAL A 129 3.92 -16.19 -10.04
C VAL A 129 2.47 -15.73 -10.10
N ARG A 130 2.23 -14.44 -10.34
CA ARG A 130 0.89 -13.84 -10.41
C ARG A 130 0.06 -14.43 -11.56
N SER A 131 0.68 -14.69 -12.70
CA SER A 131 0.03 -15.28 -13.89
C SER A 131 -0.02 -16.81 -13.90
N GLU A 132 0.47 -17.46 -12.82
CA GLU A 132 0.60 -18.92 -12.67
C GLU A 132 1.61 -19.59 -13.62
N ALA A 133 2.28 -18.82 -14.48
CA ALA A 133 3.35 -19.31 -15.35
C ALA A 133 4.53 -19.93 -14.55
N ALA A 134 4.71 -19.53 -13.29
CA ALA A 134 5.73 -20.10 -12.41
C ALA A 134 5.51 -21.60 -12.09
N GLU A 135 4.29 -22.13 -12.21
CA GLU A 135 4.02 -23.56 -11.95
C GLU A 135 4.70 -24.50 -12.95
N GLU A 136 5.07 -23.99 -14.12
CA GLU A 136 5.78 -24.74 -15.15
C GLU A 136 7.31 -24.68 -14.99
N LEU A 137 7.82 -23.85 -14.07
CA LEU A 137 9.25 -23.72 -13.84
C LEU A 137 9.77 -24.89 -12.98
N PRO A 138 10.90 -25.52 -13.36
CA PRO A 138 11.50 -26.56 -12.53
C PRO A 138 12.16 -25.96 -11.28
N ASP A 139 12.07 -26.68 -10.16
CA ASP A 139 12.90 -26.42 -8.97
C ASP A 139 14.39 -26.41 -9.37
N LEU A 140 15.13 -25.40 -8.90
CA LEU A 140 16.57 -25.33 -9.07
C LEU A 140 17.28 -26.28 -8.11
N GLU A 141 18.21 -27.07 -8.65
CA GLU A 141 19.05 -27.98 -7.87
C GLU A 141 20.03 -27.19 -6.97
N PRO A 142 20.01 -27.40 -5.65
CA PRO A 142 20.94 -26.73 -4.74
C PRO A 142 22.35 -27.28 -4.87
N THR A 143 23.33 -26.39 -4.76
CA THR A 143 24.70 -26.76 -4.41
C THR A 143 24.86 -26.73 -2.89
N ARG A 144 25.48 -27.75 -2.30
CA ARG A 144 25.71 -27.83 -0.86
C ARG A 144 27.17 -27.51 -0.55
N ASP A 145 27.40 -26.56 0.35
CA ASP A 145 28.66 -26.45 1.09
C ASP A 145 28.44 -26.90 2.55
N GLY A 146 29.51 -27.18 3.30
CA GLY A 146 29.41 -27.87 4.59
C GLY A 146 28.36 -27.32 5.56
N SER A 147 28.01 -26.03 5.49
CA SER A 147 27.06 -25.36 6.39
C SER A 147 25.74 -24.94 5.75
N GLY A 148 25.53 -25.11 4.44
CA GLY A 148 24.38 -24.50 3.77
C GLY A 148 24.06 -24.98 2.36
N PHE A 149 22.98 -24.44 1.81
CA PHE A 149 22.58 -24.59 0.41
C PHE A 149 22.74 -23.28 -0.35
N HIS A 150 23.09 -23.40 -1.63
CA HIS A 150 23.21 -22.27 -2.55
C HIS A 150 22.52 -22.56 -3.89
N TRP A 151 21.82 -21.57 -4.41
CA TRP A 151 21.20 -21.58 -5.73
C TRP A 151 21.67 -20.38 -6.53
N ASN A 152 21.80 -20.54 -7.84
CA ASN A 152 22.16 -19.47 -8.75
C ASN A 152 21.34 -19.61 -10.03
N ASP A 153 20.83 -18.49 -10.57
CA ASP A 153 20.27 -18.46 -11.92
C ASP A 153 21.30 -17.97 -12.96
N SER A 154 20.92 -18.02 -14.23
CA SER A 154 21.72 -17.49 -15.33
C SER A 154 21.74 -15.96 -15.38
N ALA A 155 20.81 -15.29 -14.70
CA ALA A 155 20.70 -13.83 -14.64
C ALA A 155 21.65 -13.22 -13.59
N GLY A 156 22.25 -14.03 -12.72
CA GLY A 156 23.23 -13.61 -11.71
C GLY A 156 22.67 -13.48 -10.30
N THR A 157 21.40 -13.83 -10.07
CA THR A 157 20.82 -13.93 -8.73
C THR A 157 21.43 -15.12 -8.01
N ARG A 158 21.86 -14.91 -6.76
CA ARG A 158 22.41 -15.99 -5.90
C ARG A 158 21.66 -16.01 -4.59
N VAL A 159 21.22 -17.18 -4.16
CA VAL A 159 20.54 -17.40 -2.89
C VAL A 159 21.38 -18.32 -2.03
N SER A 160 21.50 -17.99 -0.75
CA SER A 160 22.22 -18.80 0.24
C SER A 160 21.30 -19.09 1.42
N ALA A 161 21.37 -20.32 1.92
CA ALA A 161 20.70 -20.77 3.14
C ALA A 161 21.75 -21.36 4.09
N VAL A 162 22.00 -20.71 5.22
CA VAL A 162 23.00 -21.13 6.21
C VAL A 162 22.30 -21.68 7.45
N PHE A 163 22.78 -22.83 7.92
CA PHE A 163 22.22 -23.55 9.05
C PHE A 163 23.08 -23.43 10.31
N ASP A 164 22.42 -23.23 11.46
CA ASP A 164 23.06 -23.26 12.78
C ASP A 164 22.18 -24.00 13.83
N PRO A 165 22.64 -25.13 14.39
CA PRO A 165 23.88 -25.83 14.08
C PRO A 165 23.85 -26.46 12.68
N ALA A 166 25.03 -26.81 12.16
CA ALA A 166 25.15 -27.53 10.89
C ALA A 166 24.34 -28.85 10.90
N PRO A 167 23.76 -29.27 9.77
CA PRO A 167 22.96 -30.49 9.70
C PRO A 167 23.81 -31.73 10.04
N THR A 168 23.22 -32.67 10.78
CA THR A 168 23.89 -33.94 11.13
C THR A 168 23.94 -34.94 9.98
N ALA A 169 23.07 -34.78 8.98
CA ALA A 169 23.02 -35.58 7.77
C ALA A 169 22.38 -34.78 6.63
N ASP A 170 22.62 -35.24 5.40
CA ASP A 170 21.78 -34.88 4.25
C ASP A 170 20.37 -35.48 4.42
N GLY A 171 19.36 -34.81 3.86
CA GLY A 171 18.04 -35.42 3.71
C GLY A 171 17.99 -36.45 2.58
N LYS A 172 16.77 -36.90 2.25
CA LYS A 172 16.53 -37.95 1.25
C LYS A 172 16.44 -37.39 -0.16
N ALA A 173 16.16 -36.10 -0.32
CA ALA A 173 16.05 -35.40 -1.59
C ALA A 173 16.98 -34.17 -1.65
N PRO A 174 17.29 -33.66 -2.86
CA PRO A 174 18.00 -32.39 -3.01
C PRO A 174 17.28 -31.26 -2.26
N GLY A 175 18.05 -30.42 -1.57
CA GLY A 175 17.51 -29.31 -0.76
C GLY A 175 16.98 -29.72 0.61
N GLU A 176 17.13 -30.98 1.01
CA GLU A 176 16.79 -31.42 2.37
C GLU A 176 18.01 -31.50 3.30
N ALA A 177 17.88 -30.96 4.50
CA ALA A 177 18.85 -31.05 5.58
C ALA A 177 18.22 -31.71 6.82
N ALA A 178 18.98 -32.54 7.55
CA ALA A 178 18.46 -33.33 8.66
C ALA A 178 19.28 -33.20 9.96
N TRP A 179 18.57 -33.09 11.09
CA TRP A 179 19.13 -33.04 12.44
C TRP A 179 18.57 -34.19 13.29
N SER A 180 19.46 -35.01 13.83
CA SER A 180 19.13 -35.96 14.89
C SER A 180 19.02 -35.21 16.20
N LEU A 181 17.81 -35.10 16.74
CA LEU A 181 17.54 -34.38 17.98
C LEU A 181 17.32 -35.37 19.13
N ARG A 182 17.91 -35.07 20.28
CA ARG A 182 17.64 -35.72 21.56
C ARG A 182 17.29 -34.64 22.58
N VAL A 183 16.05 -34.61 23.03
CA VAL A 183 15.51 -33.57 23.91
C VAL A 183 15.02 -34.19 25.21
N ASP A 184 15.72 -33.94 26.30
CA ASP A 184 15.37 -34.47 27.62
C ASP A 184 14.09 -33.81 28.20
N PRO A 185 13.45 -34.43 29.21
CA PRO A 185 12.24 -33.88 29.83
C PRO A 185 12.41 -32.42 30.29
N GLY A 186 11.51 -31.54 29.84
CA GLY A 186 11.53 -30.11 30.17
C GLY A 186 12.58 -29.29 29.42
N GLN A 187 13.33 -29.89 28.48
CA GLN A 187 14.32 -29.21 27.65
C GLN A 187 13.77 -28.87 26.26
N GLU A 188 14.56 -28.11 25.52
CA GLU A 188 14.30 -27.73 24.14
C GLU A 188 15.55 -27.87 23.26
N ALA A 189 15.33 -28.07 21.97
CA ALA A 189 16.39 -28.04 20.96
C ALA A 189 16.01 -27.05 19.86
N THR A 190 16.97 -26.20 19.47
CA THR A 190 16.75 -25.14 18.49
C THR A 190 17.71 -25.28 17.32
N ILE A 191 17.17 -25.10 16.11
CA ILE A 191 17.96 -24.82 14.90
C ILE A 191 17.56 -23.47 14.34
N SER A 192 18.49 -22.81 13.65
CA SER A 192 18.28 -21.55 12.95
C SER A 192 18.69 -21.68 11.49
N ILE A 193 17.95 -21.02 10.61
CA ILE A 193 18.21 -20.93 9.18
C ILE A 193 18.29 -19.44 8.83
N THR A 194 19.38 -19.03 8.20
CA THR A 194 19.52 -17.66 7.67
C THR A 194 19.53 -17.73 6.15
N ILE A 195 18.57 -17.06 5.52
CA ILE A 195 18.43 -16.95 4.07
C ILE A 195 18.85 -15.55 3.65
N GLY A 196 19.75 -15.46 2.66
CA GLY A 196 20.16 -14.20 2.06
C GLY A 196 20.30 -14.35 0.55
N ALA A 197 20.26 -13.23 -0.17
CA ALA A 197 20.41 -13.20 -1.63
C ALA A 197 21.27 -12.04 -2.11
N THR A 198 21.99 -12.25 -3.20
CA THR A 198 22.67 -11.19 -3.97
C THR A 198 22.04 -11.09 -5.35
N PHE A 199 21.85 -9.87 -5.83
CA PHE A 199 21.18 -9.57 -7.08
C PHE A 199 22.17 -8.98 -8.10
N PRO A 200 21.93 -9.16 -9.41
CA PRO A 200 22.67 -8.42 -10.42
C PRO A 200 22.44 -6.91 -10.27
N ALA A 201 23.38 -6.11 -10.78
CA ALA A 201 23.21 -4.66 -10.85
C ALA A 201 22.07 -4.32 -11.82
N THR A 202 21.21 -3.38 -11.43
CA THR A 202 20.08 -2.91 -12.23
C THR A 202 20.44 -1.61 -12.95
N GLU A 203 19.99 -1.45 -14.19
CA GLU A 203 20.08 -0.17 -14.92
C GLU A 203 18.84 0.68 -14.62
N GLY A 204 19.02 1.92 -14.15
CA GLY A 204 17.93 2.90 -13.97
C GLY A 204 17.31 2.96 -12.56
N PHE A 205 16.60 1.91 -12.14
CA PHE A 205 15.92 1.88 -10.84
C PHE A 205 16.18 0.58 -10.07
N SER A 206 16.54 0.73 -8.80
CA SER A 206 16.76 -0.37 -7.85
C SER A 206 15.80 -0.26 -6.67
N ILE A 207 15.38 -1.43 -6.18
CA ILE A 207 14.56 -1.57 -4.97
C ILE A 207 15.51 -1.87 -3.81
N GLU A 208 15.78 -0.86 -2.98
CA GLU A 208 16.74 -0.95 -1.88
C GLU A 208 16.04 -0.88 -0.51
N PRO A 209 16.57 -1.55 0.52
CA PRO A 209 16.11 -1.34 1.90
C PRO A 209 16.45 0.09 2.36
N PRO A 210 15.67 0.67 3.28
CA PRO A 210 16.04 1.94 3.90
C PRO A 210 17.27 1.76 4.79
N ALA A 211 18.12 2.79 4.87
CA ALA A 211 19.26 2.79 5.78
C ALA A 211 18.81 2.68 7.25
N ASP A 212 17.76 3.42 7.62
CA ASP A 212 17.11 3.36 8.92
C ASP A 212 15.60 3.12 8.75
N ARG A 213 15.07 2.14 9.49
CA ARG A 213 13.63 1.85 9.55
C ARG A 213 13.03 2.48 10.81
N LEU A 214 12.15 3.46 10.63
CA LEU A 214 11.44 4.08 11.75
C LEU A 214 10.33 3.14 12.26
N THR A 215 10.20 3.04 13.59
CA THR A 215 9.20 2.18 14.24
C THR A 215 7.96 2.93 14.72
N TYR A 216 7.95 4.27 14.59
CA TYR A 216 6.87 5.16 15.02
C TYR A 216 6.45 5.01 16.50
N ALA A 217 7.34 4.51 17.36
CA ALA A 217 7.05 4.26 18.77
C ALA A 217 6.62 5.52 19.55
N ASP A 218 7.01 6.71 19.08
CA ASP A 218 6.65 8.00 19.67
C ASP A 218 5.22 8.46 19.33
N VAL A 219 4.55 7.81 18.36
CA VAL A 219 3.16 8.11 17.99
C VAL A 219 2.24 7.28 18.86
N THR A 220 1.53 7.94 19.78
CA THR A 220 0.62 7.27 20.71
C THR A 220 -0.82 7.70 20.46
N VAL A 221 -1.73 6.74 20.57
CA VAL A 221 -3.17 6.95 20.48
C VAL A 221 -3.83 6.30 21.70
N ASP A 222 -4.53 7.09 22.50
CA ASP A 222 -5.42 6.62 23.57
C ASP A 222 -6.83 7.14 23.27
N CYS A 223 -7.80 6.22 23.19
CA CYS A 223 -9.16 6.51 22.77
C CYS A 223 -10.14 5.66 23.58
N ASP A 224 -11.32 6.21 23.88
CA ASP A 224 -12.37 5.44 24.55
C ASP A 224 -12.88 4.26 23.69
N ASP A 225 -12.71 4.33 22.36
CA ASP A 225 -12.79 3.17 21.47
C ASP A 225 -11.40 2.55 21.24
N ALA A 226 -11.13 1.43 21.94
CA ALA A 226 -9.85 0.73 21.85
C ALA A 226 -9.53 0.17 20.44
N ARG A 227 -10.51 0.08 19.53
CA ARG A 227 -10.27 -0.33 18.14
C ARG A 227 -9.38 0.66 17.41
N LEU A 228 -9.53 1.96 17.69
CA LEU A 228 -8.75 3.01 17.02
C LEU A 228 -7.26 2.89 17.33
N ALA A 229 -6.90 2.75 18.60
CA ALA A 229 -5.51 2.60 19.01
C ALA A 229 -4.87 1.32 18.45
N ARG A 230 -5.64 0.23 18.32
CA ARG A 230 -5.15 -1.01 17.68
C ARG A 230 -4.94 -0.84 16.18
N TRP A 231 -5.87 -0.16 15.50
CA TRP A 231 -5.77 0.13 14.07
C TRP A 231 -4.54 1.00 13.77
N VAL A 232 -4.38 2.15 14.44
CA VAL A 232 -3.24 3.05 14.21
C VAL A 232 -1.91 2.34 14.49
N ARG A 233 -1.81 1.59 15.60
CA ARG A 233 -0.57 0.87 15.95
C ARG A 233 -0.18 -0.14 14.87
N ARG A 234 -1.14 -0.97 14.41
CA ARG A 234 -0.87 -1.97 13.37
C ARG A 234 -0.56 -1.30 12.03
N SER A 235 -1.28 -0.25 11.67
CA SER A 235 -1.00 0.56 10.49
C SER A 235 0.42 1.11 10.47
N LEU A 236 0.91 1.70 11.56
CA LEU A 236 2.26 2.27 11.62
C LEU A 236 3.36 1.19 11.60
N ASP A 237 3.12 0.05 12.22
CA ASP A 237 3.98 -1.14 12.12
C ASP A 237 4.07 -1.63 10.66
N ASP A 238 2.95 -1.70 9.95
CA ASP A 238 2.91 -2.05 8.52
C ASP A 238 3.60 -1.00 7.64
N VAL A 239 3.41 0.30 7.88
CA VAL A 239 4.14 1.40 7.21
C VAL A 239 5.65 1.25 7.40
N ALA A 240 6.08 0.93 8.63
CA ALA A 240 7.49 0.68 8.92
C ALA A 240 8.02 -0.49 8.10
N GLY A 241 7.27 -1.60 8.01
CA GLY A 241 7.62 -2.77 7.18
C GLY A 241 7.68 -2.48 5.68
N LEU A 242 6.81 -1.62 5.15
CA LEU A 242 6.70 -1.28 3.72
C LEU A 242 7.72 -0.25 3.22
N THR A 243 8.46 0.39 4.13
CA THR A 243 9.43 1.44 3.77
C THR A 243 10.60 0.85 2.96
N LEU A 244 10.91 1.50 1.84
CA LEU A 244 12.00 1.26 0.90
C LEU A 244 12.86 2.52 0.75
N ALA A 245 13.99 2.42 0.05
CA ALA A 245 14.79 3.56 -0.37
C ALA A 245 15.01 3.57 -1.89
N ALA A 246 14.96 4.76 -2.47
CA ALA A 246 15.27 5.00 -3.87
C ALA A 246 16.72 5.47 -3.96
N ASP A 247 17.53 4.72 -4.70
CA ASP A 247 18.95 5.01 -4.87
C ASP A 247 19.19 6.46 -5.35
N ARG A 248 20.21 7.08 -4.76
CA ARG A 248 20.75 8.42 -5.07
C ARG A 248 22.17 8.35 -5.66
N GLY A 249 22.75 7.16 -5.77
CA GLY A 249 24.11 6.89 -6.16
C GLY A 249 24.88 6.12 -5.08
N PRO A 250 26.14 5.70 -5.35
CA PRO A 250 26.89 4.76 -4.53
C PRO A 250 27.16 5.17 -3.06
N ASP A 251 27.02 6.46 -2.72
CA ASP A 251 27.48 7.06 -1.45
C ASP A 251 26.36 7.72 -0.63
N ASP A 252 25.08 7.58 -1.00
CA ASP A 252 23.94 8.22 -0.32
C ASP A 252 22.91 7.16 0.12
N ALA A 253 22.36 7.31 1.33
CA ALA A 253 21.44 6.39 1.99
C ALA A 253 20.08 6.22 1.26
N GLY A 254 19.88 6.94 0.14
CA GLY A 254 18.70 6.88 -0.69
C GLY A 254 17.51 7.63 -0.08
N GLU A 255 16.54 7.99 -0.90
CA GLU A 255 15.31 8.62 -0.41
C GLU A 255 14.31 7.59 0.06
N ARG A 256 13.82 7.72 1.29
CA ARG A 256 12.75 6.86 1.81
C ARG A 256 11.45 7.10 1.02
N TYR A 257 10.81 6.00 0.64
CA TYR A 257 9.46 5.98 0.08
C TYR A 257 8.73 4.71 0.54
N LEU A 258 7.43 4.58 0.25
CA LEU A 258 6.67 3.36 0.53
C LEU A 258 6.54 2.51 -0.73
N GLY A 259 6.95 1.24 -0.66
CA GLY A 259 6.47 0.27 -1.64
C GLY A 259 4.97 0.09 -1.43
N ALA A 260 4.19 0.00 -2.51
CA ALA A 260 2.74 -0.07 -2.40
C ALA A 260 2.32 -1.31 -1.55
N GLY A 261 2.34 -2.50 -2.15
CA GLY A 261 1.80 -3.70 -1.50
C GLY A 261 2.51 -4.97 -1.94
N PRO A 262 2.97 -5.82 -1.02
CA PRO A 262 3.58 -7.08 -1.40
C PRO A 262 2.55 -8.14 -1.82
N PRO A 263 2.98 -9.12 -2.64
CA PRO A 263 4.30 -9.19 -3.29
C PRO A 263 4.31 -8.48 -4.66
N TRP A 264 3.16 -8.06 -5.18
CA TRP A 264 3.01 -7.62 -6.57
C TRP A 264 3.51 -6.21 -6.84
N TYR A 265 3.38 -5.32 -5.86
CA TYR A 265 3.54 -3.88 -6.02
C TYR A 265 4.58 -3.30 -5.04
N LEU A 266 5.52 -4.12 -4.57
CA LEU A 266 6.55 -3.71 -3.60
C LEU A 266 7.71 -2.94 -4.29
N THR A 267 7.37 -1.82 -4.92
CA THR A 267 8.28 -0.92 -5.63
C THR A 267 7.72 0.52 -5.61
N LEU A 268 8.41 1.49 -6.23
CA LEU A 268 7.97 2.89 -6.29
C LEU A 268 6.83 3.07 -7.31
N PHE A 269 5.60 3.05 -6.79
CA PHE A 269 4.40 3.52 -7.48
C PHE A 269 4.16 4.98 -7.14
N GLY A 270 4.14 5.87 -8.14
CA GLY A 270 4.07 7.31 -7.94
C GLY A 270 2.82 7.71 -7.17
N ARG A 271 1.64 7.33 -7.70
CA ARG A 271 0.34 7.62 -7.07
C ARG A 271 0.23 7.05 -5.65
N ASP A 272 0.48 5.75 -5.47
CA ASP A 272 0.39 5.08 -4.18
C ASP A 272 1.29 5.72 -3.14
N SER A 273 2.55 6.02 -3.52
CA SER A 273 3.52 6.64 -2.62
C SER A 273 3.12 8.06 -2.25
N LEU A 274 2.59 8.84 -3.21
CA LEU A 274 2.11 10.20 -2.97
C LEU A 274 0.91 10.23 -2.02
N ILE A 275 -0.13 9.44 -2.29
CA ILE A 275 -1.31 9.36 -1.43
C ILE A 275 -0.92 8.91 -0.03
N SER A 276 -0.15 7.81 0.07
CA SER A 276 0.26 7.25 1.37
C SER A 276 1.13 8.22 2.17
N SER A 277 2.15 8.80 1.54
CA SER A 277 3.04 9.74 2.23
C SER A 277 2.32 11.04 2.60
N ALA A 278 1.42 11.56 1.76
CA ALA A 278 0.60 12.72 2.10
C ALA A 278 -0.31 12.48 3.31
N MET A 279 -0.86 11.28 3.47
CA MET A 279 -1.62 10.87 4.66
C MET A 279 -0.72 10.76 5.91
N LEU A 280 0.56 10.42 5.73
CA LEU A 280 1.53 10.19 6.80
C LEU A 280 2.38 11.42 7.17
N ILE A 281 2.31 12.53 6.42
CA ILE A 281 2.99 13.80 6.77
C ILE A 281 2.87 14.16 8.27
N PRO A 282 1.70 13.99 8.94
CA PRO A 282 1.57 14.31 10.36
C PRO A 282 2.48 13.50 11.29
N VAL A 283 2.98 12.34 10.88
CA VAL A 283 3.81 11.45 11.71
C VAL A 283 5.21 11.18 11.13
N ASP A 284 5.37 11.30 9.80
CA ASP A 284 6.64 11.16 9.09
C ASP A 284 6.74 12.16 7.92
N PRO A 285 6.99 13.44 8.19
CA PRO A 285 7.20 14.43 7.13
C PRO A 285 8.42 14.09 6.26
N GLY A 286 9.41 13.39 6.81
CA GLY A 286 10.61 12.96 6.08
C GLY A 286 10.32 11.92 5.00
N LEU A 287 9.33 11.04 5.19
CA LEU A 287 8.87 10.09 4.19
C LEU A 287 8.23 10.77 2.98
N ALA A 288 7.45 11.83 3.21
CA ALA A 288 6.86 12.63 2.13
C ALA A 288 7.94 13.41 1.37
N ALA A 289 8.87 14.07 2.08
CA ALA A 289 10.02 14.74 1.47
C ALA A 289 10.85 13.78 0.61
N GLY A 290 11.07 12.56 1.12
CA GLY A 290 11.77 11.50 0.38
C GLY A 290 11.06 11.06 -0.87
N THR A 291 9.76 10.79 -0.77
CA THR A 291 8.92 10.43 -1.90
C THR A 291 8.91 11.51 -2.99
N LEU A 292 8.76 12.77 -2.60
CA LEU A 292 8.76 13.93 -3.51
C LEU A 292 10.07 14.01 -4.29
N ARG A 293 11.22 13.91 -3.61
CA ARG A 293 12.55 13.93 -4.25
C ARG A 293 12.81 12.70 -5.11
N ALA A 294 12.41 11.52 -4.67
CA ALA A 294 12.56 10.28 -5.44
C ALA A 294 11.82 10.37 -6.79
N LEU A 295 10.59 10.88 -6.79
CA LEU A 295 9.77 11.07 -7.97
C LEU A 295 10.23 12.23 -8.85
N ALA A 296 10.63 13.36 -8.27
CA ALA A 296 11.14 14.52 -9.01
C ALA A 296 12.38 14.16 -9.87
N ARG A 297 13.28 13.31 -9.35
CA ARG A 297 14.44 12.82 -10.10
C ARG A 297 14.09 11.90 -11.28
N ARG A 298 12.90 11.30 -11.27
CA ARG A 298 12.36 10.48 -12.36
C ARG A 298 11.19 11.18 -13.07
N GLN A 299 11.10 12.51 -12.99
CA GLN A 299 10.12 13.25 -13.78
C GLN A 299 10.45 13.09 -15.26
N GLY A 300 9.41 12.91 -16.09
CA GLY A 300 9.55 12.74 -17.53
C GLY A 300 10.24 13.93 -18.18
N THR A 301 11.07 13.67 -19.18
CA THR A 301 11.90 14.68 -19.87
C THR A 301 11.76 14.64 -21.38
N LYS A 302 11.13 13.59 -21.93
CA LYS A 302 10.89 13.40 -23.36
C LYS A 302 9.45 12.97 -23.60
N VAL A 303 9.04 13.02 -24.87
CA VAL A 303 7.80 12.41 -25.34
C VAL A 303 8.12 11.00 -25.83
N ASP A 304 7.60 9.98 -25.14
CA ASP A 304 7.79 8.57 -25.47
C ASP A 304 6.47 7.80 -25.27
N PRO A 305 5.69 7.57 -26.34
CA PRO A 305 4.41 6.88 -26.26
C PRO A 305 4.51 5.47 -25.68
N GLY A 306 5.63 4.75 -25.90
CA GLY A 306 5.81 3.39 -25.39
C GLY A 306 5.91 3.32 -23.86
N ALA A 307 6.45 4.37 -23.25
CA ALA A 307 6.51 4.54 -21.80
C ALA A 307 5.39 5.42 -21.23
N ALA A 308 4.53 5.97 -22.09
CA ALA A 308 3.60 7.06 -21.79
C ALA A 308 4.28 8.29 -21.16
N GLU A 309 5.56 8.50 -21.44
CA GLU A 309 6.37 9.59 -20.87
C GLU A 309 6.09 10.90 -21.62
N GLN A 310 5.93 11.96 -20.85
CA GLN A 310 5.85 13.33 -21.34
C GLN A 310 6.68 14.26 -20.43
N PRO A 311 7.24 15.35 -20.96
CA PRO A 311 7.98 16.32 -20.14
C PRO A 311 7.15 16.83 -18.96
N GLY A 312 7.71 16.76 -17.75
CA GLY A 312 7.06 17.20 -16.52
C GLY A 312 6.16 16.16 -15.84
N LYS A 313 5.84 15.05 -16.49
CA LYS A 313 4.95 14.01 -15.96
C LYS A 313 5.65 13.18 -14.87
N ILE A 314 4.94 12.88 -13.77
CA ILE A 314 5.43 11.98 -12.72
C ILE A 314 5.13 10.52 -13.10
N PRO A 315 6.04 9.56 -12.86
CA PRO A 315 5.85 8.17 -13.28
C PRO A 315 4.71 7.48 -12.51
N HIS A 316 4.08 6.50 -13.18
CA HIS A 316 3.11 5.59 -12.60
C HIS A 316 3.81 4.55 -11.71
N GLU A 317 4.75 3.80 -12.29
CA GLU A 317 5.56 2.81 -11.56
C GLU A 317 6.99 2.74 -12.11
N LEU A 318 7.92 2.37 -11.22
CA LEU A 318 9.32 2.11 -11.55
C LEU A 318 9.69 0.71 -11.07
N ARG A 319 10.36 -0.07 -11.93
CA ARG A 319 10.81 -1.44 -11.69
C ARG A 319 12.22 -1.63 -12.21
N ALA A 320 12.86 -2.71 -11.76
CA ALA A 320 14.18 -3.11 -12.24
C ALA A 320 14.14 -3.68 -13.67
N GLU A 321 13.03 -4.31 -14.05
CA GLU A 321 12.83 -5.00 -15.32
C GLU A 321 11.43 -4.69 -15.89
N VAL A 322 11.20 -5.04 -17.16
CA VAL A 322 9.88 -4.98 -17.80
C VAL A 322 8.90 -5.89 -17.07
N ALA A 323 7.67 -5.41 -16.84
CA ALA A 323 6.61 -6.18 -16.23
C ALA A 323 5.64 -6.70 -17.30
N ASP A 324 5.60 -8.02 -17.48
CA ASP A 324 4.62 -8.70 -18.35
C ASP A 324 3.48 -9.26 -17.48
N HIS A 325 2.34 -8.59 -17.51
CA HIS A 325 1.16 -8.98 -16.73
C HIS A 325 0.29 -10.02 -17.45
N GLY A 326 0.68 -10.47 -18.64
CA GLY A 326 -0.13 -11.31 -19.51
C GLY A 326 -1.25 -10.54 -20.20
N SER A 327 -2.01 -11.24 -21.06
CA SER A 327 -3.16 -10.69 -21.79
C SER A 327 -2.90 -9.41 -22.59
N GLY A 328 -1.65 -9.17 -23.00
CA GLY A 328 -1.23 -8.01 -23.80
C GLY A 328 -0.83 -6.77 -22.99
N LEU A 329 -0.93 -6.80 -21.65
CA LEU A 329 -0.47 -5.70 -20.78
C LEU A 329 1.01 -5.89 -20.45
N VAL A 330 1.87 -5.08 -21.10
CA VAL A 330 3.32 -5.12 -20.92
C VAL A 330 3.81 -3.72 -20.62
N LEU A 331 4.36 -3.52 -19.42
CA LEU A 331 4.76 -2.22 -18.93
C LEU A 331 6.29 -2.11 -18.91
N PRO A 332 6.88 -1.05 -19.50
CA PRO A 332 8.32 -0.84 -19.43
C PRO A 332 8.77 -0.61 -17.99
N ALA A 333 10.05 -0.83 -17.72
CA ALA A 333 10.64 -0.70 -16.37
C ALA A 333 10.41 0.71 -15.76
N ALA A 334 10.34 1.75 -16.58
CA ALA A 334 9.84 3.06 -16.16
C ALA A 334 8.58 3.37 -16.97
N TYR A 335 7.42 3.39 -16.30
CA TYR A 335 6.13 3.60 -16.94
C TYR A 335 5.43 4.83 -16.36
N TYR A 336 4.84 5.65 -17.23
CA TYR A 336 4.25 6.95 -16.91
C TYR A 336 2.74 7.01 -17.24
N GLY A 337 2.08 5.87 -17.42
CA GLY A 337 0.64 5.77 -17.70
C GLY A 337 -0.25 6.08 -16.49
N THR A 338 -0.13 7.29 -15.96
CA THR A 338 -0.92 7.86 -14.86
C THR A 338 -1.36 9.27 -15.26
N HIS A 339 -2.58 9.67 -14.92
CA HIS A 339 -3.09 11.02 -15.17
C HIS A 339 -3.42 11.79 -13.89
N ASP A 340 -3.07 11.23 -12.73
CA ASP A 340 -3.30 11.79 -11.39
C ASP A 340 -2.00 12.05 -10.59
N ALA A 341 -0.93 11.29 -10.82
CA ALA A 341 0.30 11.38 -10.02
C ALA A 341 0.97 12.76 -10.07
N THR A 342 0.94 13.45 -11.22
CA THR A 342 1.60 14.75 -11.36
C THR A 342 0.95 15.83 -10.49
N GLN A 343 -0.38 15.86 -10.45
CA GLN A 343 -1.18 16.78 -9.63
C GLN A 343 -1.08 16.41 -8.14
N LEU A 344 -1.10 15.11 -7.83
CA LEU A 344 -0.87 14.60 -6.49
C LEU A 344 0.54 14.96 -5.97
N TRP A 345 1.55 15.00 -6.85
CA TRP A 345 2.90 15.44 -6.48
C TRP A 345 2.93 16.91 -6.05
N ILE A 346 2.27 17.79 -6.82
CA ILE A 346 2.19 19.23 -6.51
C ILE A 346 1.46 19.46 -5.17
N THR A 347 0.31 18.82 -4.98
CA THR A 347 -0.48 18.96 -3.75
C THR A 347 0.23 18.35 -2.54
N THR A 348 0.97 17.26 -2.71
CA THR A 348 1.80 16.68 -1.65
C THR A 348 2.97 17.61 -1.28
N LEU A 349 3.63 18.23 -2.26
CA LEU A 349 4.69 19.22 -2.00
C LEU A 349 4.15 20.42 -1.21
N HIS A 350 3.01 20.95 -1.63
CA HIS A 350 2.35 22.06 -0.93
C HIS A 350 1.96 21.68 0.49
N LYS A 351 1.35 20.50 0.69
CA LYS A 351 1.03 20.00 2.03
C LYS A 351 2.28 19.83 2.89
N ALA A 352 3.36 19.25 2.35
CA ALA A 352 4.62 19.12 3.08
C ALA A 352 5.19 20.47 3.50
N TRP A 353 5.17 21.47 2.61
CA TRP A 353 5.57 22.85 2.91
C TRP A 353 4.71 23.49 4.00
N ARG A 354 3.39 23.37 3.93
CA ARG A 354 2.44 23.85 4.96
C ARG A 354 2.65 23.18 6.32
N TRP A 355 3.02 21.91 6.32
CA TRP A 355 3.37 21.14 7.53
C TRP A 355 4.80 21.40 8.04
N GLY A 356 5.58 22.24 7.35
CA GLY A 356 6.88 22.71 7.81
C GLY A 356 8.10 21.99 7.21
N MET A 357 7.97 21.42 6.01
CA MET A 357 9.15 21.00 5.23
C MET A 357 10.12 22.18 5.06
N PRO A 358 11.43 22.01 5.31
CA PRO A 358 12.40 23.10 5.24
C PRO A 358 12.38 23.85 3.91
N ARG A 359 12.48 25.18 3.97
CA ARG A 359 12.34 26.04 2.79
C ARG A 359 13.37 25.72 1.71
N ASP A 360 14.61 25.43 2.09
CA ASP A 360 15.69 25.02 1.19
C ASP A 360 15.38 23.68 0.50
N GLU A 361 14.86 22.70 1.22
CA GLU A 361 14.43 21.43 0.62
C GLU A 361 13.26 21.61 -0.37
N VAL A 362 12.31 22.50 -0.08
CA VAL A 362 11.24 22.86 -1.03
C VAL A 362 11.82 23.60 -2.24
N GLN A 363 12.81 24.47 -2.03
CA GLN A 363 13.46 25.24 -3.09
C GLN A 363 14.15 24.32 -4.12
N GLU A 364 14.76 23.22 -3.68
CA GLU A 364 15.35 22.19 -4.56
C GLU A 364 14.32 21.54 -5.49
N LEU A 365 13.05 21.51 -5.10
CA LEU A 365 11.95 20.89 -5.85
C LEU A 365 11.23 21.85 -6.81
N LEU A 366 11.53 23.15 -6.78
CA LEU A 366 10.86 24.15 -7.63
C LEU A 366 11.02 23.90 -9.14
N PRO A 367 12.17 23.43 -9.66
CA PRO A 367 12.27 23.06 -11.08
C PRO A 367 11.29 21.94 -11.46
N ALA A 368 11.13 20.93 -10.60
CA ALA A 368 10.19 19.84 -10.81
C ALA A 368 8.73 20.32 -10.70
N LEU A 369 8.44 21.25 -9.77
CA LEU A 369 7.13 21.92 -9.68
C LEU A 369 6.78 22.66 -10.98
N GLN A 370 7.71 23.46 -11.52
CA GLN A 370 7.50 24.15 -12.80
C GLN A 370 7.31 23.16 -13.96
N GLY A 371 8.04 22.05 -13.97
CA GLY A 371 7.85 20.95 -14.93
C GLY A 371 6.46 20.31 -14.81
N ALA A 372 6.00 20.01 -13.60
CA ALA A 372 4.71 19.40 -13.34
C ALA A 372 3.54 20.32 -13.72
N LEU A 373 3.63 21.61 -13.37
CA LEU A 373 2.69 22.64 -13.81
C LEU A 373 2.73 22.79 -15.35
N GLY A 374 3.92 22.79 -15.95
CA GLY A 374 4.09 22.79 -17.40
C GLY A 374 3.39 21.60 -18.07
N TRP A 375 3.48 20.40 -17.49
CA TRP A 375 2.79 19.22 -18.00
C TRP A 375 1.27 19.37 -18.01
N ILE A 376 0.68 19.88 -16.91
CA ILE A 376 -0.76 20.16 -16.83
C ILE A 376 -1.20 21.09 -17.97
N LYS A 377 -0.40 22.11 -18.26
CA LYS A 377 -0.70 23.12 -19.27
C LYS A 377 -0.52 22.63 -20.70
N ASP A 378 0.59 21.94 -20.96
CA ASP A 378 1.08 21.73 -22.33
C ASP A 378 0.79 20.31 -22.87
N TYR A 379 0.49 19.33 -22.00
CA TYR A 379 0.37 17.91 -22.37
C TYR A 379 -0.86 17.19 -21.84
N ALA A 380 -1.43 17.62 -20.72
CA ALA A 380 -2.50 16.87 -20.06
C ALA A 380 -3.88 17.03 -20.73
N ASP A 381 -4.05 18.04 -21.58
CA ASP A 381 -5.23 18.37 -22.39
C ASP A 381 -4.85 18.35 -23.89
N PRO A 382 -4.86 17.18 -24.55
CA PRO A 382 -4.38 17.02 -25.92
C PRO A 382 -5.30 17.65 -26.99
N ASP A 383 -6.59 17.86 -26.71
CA ASP A 383 -7.54 18.44 -27.67
C ASP A 383 -7.88 19.91 -27.41
N GLY A 384 -7.46 20.45 -26.26
CA GLY A 384 -7.57 21.86 -25.90
C GLY A 384 -8.97 22.29 -25.45
N ASP A 385 -9.84 21.34 -25.06
CA ASP A 385 -11.18 21.63 -24.54
C ASP A 385 -11.18 22.12 -23.08
N GLY A 386 -10.02 22.08 -22.44
CA GLY A 386 -9.79 22.54 -21.08
C GLY A 386 -9.99 21.47 -20.02
N PHE A 387 -10.09 20.19 -20.37
CA PHE A 387 -10.11 19.05 -19.44
C PHE A 387 -8.90 18.14 -19.63
N LEU A 388 -8.43 17.59 -18.52
CA LEU A 388 -7.32 16.65 -18.54
C LEU A 388 -7.82 15.25 -18.89
N GLU A 389 -7.28 14.67 -19.96
CA GLU A 389 -7.75 13.39 -20.50
C GLU A 389 -6.60 12.47 -20.93
N TYR A 390 -6.83 11.17 -20.80
CA TYR A 390 -5.85 10.14 -21.14
C TYR A 390 -6.36 9.21 -22.23
N ILE A 391 -5.39 8.64 -22.95
CA ILE A 391 -5.56 7.51 -23.85
C ILE A 391 -4.25 6.69 -23.83
N ASP A 392 -4.36 5.37 -23.90
CA ASP A 392 -3.18 4.53 -24.14
C ASP A 392 -2.80 4.58 -25.63
N GLU A 393 -1.76 5.36 -25.93
CA GLU A 393 -1.24 5.48 -27.30
C GLU A 393 -0.39 4.27 -27.72
N SER A 394 0.08 3.45 -26.77
CA SER A 394 0.97 2.32 -27.05
C SER A 394 0.22 1.06 -27.46
N GLY A 395 -1.03 0.92 -26.99
CA GLY A 395 -1.88 -0.26 -27.19
C GLY A 395 -1.51 -1.47 -26.33
N HIS A 396 -0.53 -1.32 -25.43
CA HIS A 396 -0.08 -2.36 -24.50
C HIS A 396 0.01 -1.85 -23.05
N GLY A 397 -0.42 -0.60 -22.80
CA GLY A 397 -0.43 0.05 -21.50
C GLY A 397 -1.76 -0.08 -20.77
N LEU A 398 -1.92 0.73 -19.72
CA LEU A 398 -3.16 0.81 -18.95
C LEU A 398 -4.26 1.53 -19.73
N ALA A 399 -5.42 0.87 -19.86
CA ALA A 399 -6.60 1.45 -20.50
C ALA A 399 -7.18 2.62 -19.70
N ASN A 400 -7.10 2.56 -18.36
CA ASN A 400 -7.49 3.64 -17.45
C ASN A 400 -6.25 4.10 -16.68
N GLN A 401 -6.01 5.42 -16.63
CA GLN A 401 -4.81 6.00 -16.04
C GLN A 401 -5.08 6.81 -14.76
N GLY A 402 -6.31 6.77 -14.22
CA GLY A 402 -6.61 7.25 -12.87
C GLY A 402 -6.39 6.17 -11.81
N TRP A 403 -6.74 6.46 -10.56
CA TRP A 403 -6.56 5.50 -9.46
C TRP A 403 -7.35 4.21 -9.63
N LYS A 404 -8.50 4.27 -10.30
CA LYS A 404 -9.22 3.10 -10.81
C LYS A 404 -8.69 2.73 -12.19
N ASP A 405 -7.62 1.96 -12.22
CA ASP A 405 -6.87 1.63 -13.45
C ASP A 405 -7.28 0.30 -14.11
N SER A 406 -8.28 -0.42 -13.57
CA SER A 406 -8.79 -1.63 -14.23
C SER A 406 -9.59 -1.27 -15.49
N VAL A 407 -9.58 -2.15 -16.49
CA VAL A 407 -10.22 -1.92 -17.81
C VAL A 407 -11.72 -1.60 -17.70
N ASP A 408 -12.40 -2.15 -16.70
CA ASP A 408 -13.84 -2.02 -16.47
C ASP A 408 -14.25 -0.88 -15.51
N SER A 409 -13.29 -0.02 -15.12
CA SER A 409 -13.50 1.01 -14.09
C SER A 409 -14.47 2.13 -14.49
N VAL A 410 -14.51 2.48 -15.77
CA VAL A 410 -15.31 3.61 -16.29
C VAL A 410 -16.40 3.06 -17.19
N GLN A 411 -17.59 2.95 -16.65
CA GLN A 411 -18.74 2.34 -17.31
C GLN A 411 -20.01 3.15 -17.14
N TRP A 412 -20.88 3.07 -18.15
CA TRP A 412 -22.24 3.58 -18.11
C TRP A 412 -23.11 2.75 -17.14
N PRO A 413 -24.29 3.24 -16.72
CA PRO A 413 -25.16 2.51 -15.78
C PRO A 413 -25.62 1.12 -16.27
N ASP A 414 -25.60 0.89 -17.58
CA ASP A 414 -25.92 -0.40 -18.21
C ASP A 414 -24.73 -1.37 -18.29
N GLY A 415 -23.55 -0.95 -17.81
CA GLY A 415 -22.32 -1.73 -17.81
C GLY A 415 -21.48 -1.63 -19.09
N THR A 416 -21.91 -0.85 -20.08
CA THR A 416 -21.08 -0.59 -21.27
C THR A 416 -19.90 0.31 -20.91
N LEU A 417 -18.72 0.07 -21.49
CA LEU A 417 -17.52 0.84 -21.17
C LEU A 417 -17.51 2.19 -21.89
N ALA A 418 -17.01 3.23 -21.21
CA ALA A 418 -16.76 4.52 -21.84
C ALA A 418 -15.63 4.39 -22.89
N THR A 419 -15.75 5.13 -23.98
CA THR A 419 -14.74 5.14 -25.05
C THR A 419 -13.72 6.23 -24.79
N ALA A 420 -12.43 5.91 -24.89
CA ALA A 420 -11.35 6.88 -24.73
C ALA A 420 -11.27 7.90 -25.89
N PRO A 421 -10.63 9.08 -25.73
CA PRO A 421 -10.00 9.57 -24.50
C PRO A 421 -10.98 9.80 -23.34
N ILE A 422 -10.51 9.60 -22.10
CA ILE A 422 -11.36 9.71 -20.90
C ILE A 422 -10.86 10.88 -20.04
N ALA A 423 -11.78 11.77 -19.64
CA ALA A 423 -11.53 12.83 -18.66
C ALA A 423 -12.20 12.50 -17.31
N LEU A 424 -11.43 11.99 -16.35
CA LEU A 424 -11.95 11.61 -15.02
C LEU A 424 -12.25 12.81 -14.13
N CYS A 425 -13.33 12.75 -13.35
CA CYS A 425 -13.74 13.87 -12.50
C CYS A 425 -12.72 14.18 -11.40
N GLU A 426 -12.19 13.17 -10.71
CA GLU A 426 -11.22 13.37 -9.63
C GLU A 426 -9.91 13.97 -10.15
N VAL A 427 -9.51 13.64 -11.37
CA VAL A 427 -8.32 14.22 -12.01
C VAL A 427 -8.51 15.72 -12.23
N GLN A 428 -9.72 16.17 -12.58
CA GLN A 428 -10.02 17.61 -12.68
C GLN A 428 -9.97 18.28 -11.31
N GLY A 429 -10.49 17.62 -10.26
CA GLY A 429 -10.38 18.06 -8.87
C GLY A 429 -8.93 18.22 -8.42
N TYR A 430 -8.09 17.22 -8.71
CA TYR A 430 -6.66 17.27 -8.41
C TYR A 430 -5.94 18.36 -9.20
N ALA A 431 -6.29 18.57 -10.47
CA ALA A 431 -5.70 19.61 -11.31
C ALA A 431 -6.04 21.01 -10.80
N TYR A 432 -7.30 21.23 -10.38
CA TYR A 432 -7.71 22.46 -9.71
C TYR A 432 -6.91 22.68 -8.42
N ALA A 433 -6.85 21.68 -7.53
CA ALA A 433 -6.11 21.78 -6.27
C ALA A 433 -4.61 22.04 -6.51
N ALA A 434 -4.01 21.38 -7.50
CA ALA A 434 -2.63 21.56 -7.90
C ALA A 434 -2.36 22.96 -8.47
N ALA A 435 -3.28 23.54 -9.24
CA ALA A 435 -3.16 24.90 -9.74
C ALA A 435 -3.17 25.93 -8.60
N ILE A 436 -4.08 25.79 -7.62
CA ILE A 436 -4.13 26.66 -6.44
C ILE A 436 -2.86 26.50 -5.58
N ALA A 437 -2.50 25.26 -5.26
CA ALA A 437 -1.30 24.94 -4.47
C ALA A 437 0.00 25.40 -5.16
N GLY A 438 0.08 25.19 -6.47
CA GLY A 438 1.20 25.63 -7.31
C GLY A 438 1.32 27.15 -7.35
N ALA A 439 0.21 27.87 -7.54
CA ALA A 439 0.20 29.34 -7.49
C ALA A 439 0.73 29.87 -6.14
N GLU A 440 0.29 29.28 -5.03
CA GLU A 440 0.76 29.68 -3.71
C GLU A 440 2.26 29.41 -3.52
N LEU A 441 2.76 28.25 -3.95
CA LEU A 441 4.20 27.96 -3.92
C LEU A 441 5.00 28.92 -4.81
N LEU A 442 4.51 29.23 -6.01
CA LEU A 442 5.17 30.20 -6.91
C LEU A 442 5.26 31.58 -6.23
N THR A 443 4.17 32.06 -5.64
CA THR A 443 4.18 33.32 -4.88
C THR A 443 5.12 33.28 -3.68
N ALA A 444 5.09 32.21 -2.88
CA ALA A 444 5.90 32.09 -1.66
C ALA A 444 7.42 31.99 -1.93
N PHE A 445 7.81 31.65 -3.16
CA PHE A 445 9.20 31.53 -3.59
C PHE A 445 9.60 32.55 -4.66
N ASP A 446 8.82 33.62 -4.82
CA ASP A 446 9.08 34.73 -5.73
C ASP A 446 9.30 34.29 -7.20
N LEU A 447 8.51 33.30 -7.64
CA LEU A 447 8.49 32.80 -9.02
C LEU A 447 7.28 33.34 -9.79
N ASP A 448 7.47 33.57 -11.09
CA ASP A 448 6.42 34.04 -11.98
C ASP A 448 5.35 32.95 -12.26
N GLY A 449 4.15 33.37 -12.65
CA GLY A 449 3.10 32.49 -13.18
C GLY A 449 1.95 32.17 -12.22
N ALA A 450 1.99 32.65 -10.97
CA ALA A 450 0.90 32.42 -10.01
C ALA A 450 -0.47 32.90 -10.52
N ASP A 451 -0.56 34.14 -11.03
CA ASP A 451 -1.81 34.72 -11.55
C ASP A 451 -2.43 33.87 -12.68
N TYR A 452 -1.59 33.33 -13.57
CA TYR A 452 -2.06 32.44 -14.64
C TYR A 452 -2.76 31.20 -14.08
N TRP A 453 -2.18 30.58 -13.05
CA TRP A 453 -2.74 29.37 -12.44
C TRP A 453 -4.02 29.65 -11.66
N LEU A 454 -4.14 30.81 -11.03
CA LEU A 454 -5.38 31.25 -10.38
C LEU A 454 -6.50 31.47 -11.40
N ASP A 455 -6.21 32.14 -12.52
CA ASP A 455 -7.17 32.34 -13.61
C ASP A 455 -7.55 31.01 -14.27
N TRP A 456 -6.57 30.12 -14.48
CA TRP A 456 -6.79 28.77 -15.02
C TRP A 456 -7.72 27.95 -14.11
N ALA A 457 -7.48 27.98 -12.79
CA ALA A 457 -8.30 27.27 -11.81
C ALA A 457 -9.73 27.81 -11.76
N ALA A 458 -9.91 29.13 -11.80
CA ALA A 458 -11.23 29.75 -11.86
C ALA A 458 -11.99 29.32 -13.12
N ALA A 459 -11.31 29.27 -14.28
CA ALA A 459 -11.92 28.81 -15.52
C ALA A 459 -12.24 27.31 -15.50
N MET A 460 -11.38 26.47 -14.91
CA MET A 460 -11.63 25.03 -14.71
C MET A 460 -12.90 24.81 -13.88
N LYS A 461 -13.08 25.55 -12.78
CA LYS A 461 -14.28 25.48 -11.93
C LYS A 461 -15.57 25.73 -12.70
N GLU A 462 -15.61 26.78 -13.50
CA GLU A 462 -16.80 27.09 -14.30
C GLU A 462 -17.04 26.06 -15.42
N ARG A 463 -16.00 25.58 -16.10
CA ARG A 463 -16.13 24.51 -17.12
C ARG A 463 -16.62 23.21 -16.51
N PHE A 464 -16.05 22.78 -15.38
CA PHE A 464 -16.44 21.56 -14.69
C PHE A 464 -17.92 21.60 -14.30
N ARG A 465 -18.38 22.70 -13.70
CA ARG A 465 -19.78 22.90 -13.34
C ARG A 465 -20.71 22.80 -14.55
N ALA A 466 -20.30 23.34 -15.69
CA ALA A 466 -21.12 23.33 -16.91
C ALA A 466 -21.23 21.94 -17.57
N THR A 467 -20.21 21.08 -17.46
CA THR A 467 -20.08 19.88 -18.30
C THR A 467 -20.20 18.55 -17.53
N PHE A 468 -19.71 18.48 -16.29
CA PHE A 468 -19.64 17.21 -15.54
C PHE A 468 -20.92 16.86 -14.80
N TRP A 469 -21.86 17.79 -14.61
CA TRP A 469 -23.05 17.53 -13.79
C TRP A 469 -24.13 16.78 -14.57
N VAL A 470 -24.51 15.60 -14.07
CA VAL A 470 -25.58 14.74 -14.59
C VAL A 470 -26.53 14.39 -13.45
N ASP A 471 -27.84 14.55 -13.66
CA ASP A 471 -28.88 14.21 -12.67
C ASP A 471 -28.63 14.76 -11.24
N GLY A 472 -27.97 15.92 -11.13
CA GLY A 472 -27.70 16.58 -9.85
C GLY A 472 -26.45 16.10 -9.10
N TYR A 473 -25.56 15.33 -9.73
CA TYR A 473 -24.25 14.96 -9.20
C TYR A 473 -23.15 14.99 -10.29
N PRO A 474 -21.85 15.05 -9.94
CA PRO A 474 -20.77 14.94 -10.92
C PRO A 474 -20.66 13.54 -11.54
N ALA A 475 -20.66 13.46 -12.86
CA ALA A 475 -20.33 12.26 -13.63
C ALA A 475 -18.94 11.74 -13.28
N ILE A 476 -18.73 10.41 -13.37
CA ILE A 476 -17.41 9.81 -13.08
C ILE A 476 -16.35 10.32 -14.07
N ALA A 477 -16.75 10.54 -15.33
CA ALA A 477 -15.88 11.00 -16.40
C ALA A 477 -16.65 11.69 -17.53
N LEU A 478 -15.93 12.29 -18.47
CA LEU A 478 -16.38 12.48 -19.86
C LEU A 478 -15.75 11.41 -20.75
N ASP A 479 -16.52 10.86 -21.70
CA ASP A 479 -16.00 9.95 -22.74
C ASP A 479 -15.39 10.71 -23.93
N GLY A 480 -14.91 9.99 -24.94
CA GLY A 480 -14.28 10.56 -26.13
C GLY A 480 -15.22 11.39 -27.02
N ASP A 481 -16.54 11.26 -26.84
CA ASP A 481 -17.56 12.13 -27.44
C ASP A 481 -17.92 13.31 -26.52
N LYS A 482 -17.17 13.50 -25.43
CA LYS A 482 -17.35 14.49 -24.36
C LYS A 482 -18.71 14.39 -23.67
N ARG A 483 -19.28 13.18 -23.62
CA ARG A 483 -20.54 12.92 -22.92
C ARG A 483 -20.27 12.58 -21.45
N PRO A 484 -21.04 13.15 -20.51
CA PRO A 484 -20.90 12.82 -19.09
C PRO A 484 -21.33 11.38 -18.83
N VAL A 485 -20.39 10.55 -18.39
CA VAL A 485 -20.60 9.15 -18.03
C VAL A 485 -21.33 9.10 -16.68
N ALA A 486 -22.61 8.78 -16.73
CA ALA A 486 -23.46 8.67 -15.54
C ALA A 486 -23.16 7.40 -14.74
N GLY A 487 -23.60 7.37 -13.48
CA GLY A 487 -23.39 6.24 -12.57
C GLY A 487 -22.64 6.67 -11.31
N PRO A 488 -23.31 6.70 -10.14
CA PRO A 488 -22.64 7.08 -8.90
C PRO A 488 -21.49 6.11 -8.56
N ALA A 489 -20.32 6.68 -8.35
CA ALA A 489 -19.08 5.98 -8.03
C ALA A 489 -18.28 6.80 -7.02
N SER A 490 -17.34 6.16 -6.32
CA SER A 490 -16.56 6.84 -5.26
C SER A 490 -15.69 8.01 -5.74
N ASN A 491 -15.37 8.09 -7.04
CA ASN A 491 -14.52 9.15 -7.61
C ASN A 491 -14.96 10.56 -7.25
N MET A 492 -16.28 10.82 -7.21
CA MET A 492 -16.81 12.14 -6.86
C MET A 492 -16.46 12.58 -5.44
N SER A 493 -16.15 11.63 -4.54
CA SER A 493 -15.72 11.95 -3.17
C SER A 493 -14.38 12.67 -3.13
N HIS A 494 -13.52 12.42 -4.12
CA HIS A 494 -12.21 13.06 -4.24
C HIS A 494 -12.31 14.53 -4.71
N LEU A 495 -13.51 15.01 -5.05
CA LEU A 495 -13.78 16.42 -5.32
C LEU A 495 -13.97 17.23 -4.04
N LEU A 496 -14.40 16.58 -2.95
CA LEU A 496 -14.70 17.23 -1.68
C LEU A 496 -13.43 17.81 -1.03
N GLY A 497 -13.49 19.06 -0.58
CA GLY A 497 -12.36 19.72 0.07
C GLY A 497 -11.25 20.18 -0.89
N THR A 498 -11.39 19.97 -2.20
CA THR A 498 -10.44 20.49 -3.21
C THR A 498 -10.64 21.98 -3.50
N GLY A 499 -11.83 22.51 -3.20
CA GLY A 499 -12.28 23.85 -3.59
C GLY A 499 -12.86 23.94 -5.02
N LEU A 500 -12.81 22.85 -5.81
CA LEU A 500 -13.41 22.82 -7.15
C LEU A 500 -14.94 22.96 -7.06
N LEU A 501 -15.57 22.26 -6.11
CA LEU A 501 -17.00 22.40 -5.81
C LEU A 501 -17.23 23.60 -4.89
N ASP A 502 -18.43 24.19 -4.93
CA ASP A 502 -18.91 25.08 -3.88
C ASP A 502 -19.57 24.31 -2.71
N PRO A 503 -19.84 24.96 -1.56
CA PRO A 503 -20.37 24.25 -0.39
C PRO A 503 -21.73 23.55 -0.61
N ASP A 504 -22.60 24.09 -1.48
CA ASP A 504 -23.89 23.48 -1.79
C ASP A 504 -23.70 22.25 -2.69
N GLU A 505 -22.76 22.31 -3.61
CA GLU A 505 -22.33 21.19 -4.46
C GLU A 505 -21.68 20.07 -3.64
N GLU A 506 -20.79 20.41 -2.70
CA GLU A 506 -20.17 19.45 -1.77
C GLU A 506 -21.21 18.74 -0.91
N ALA A 507 -22.22 19.48 -0.41
CA ALA A 507 -23.31 18.90 0.37
C ALA A 507 -24.16 17.90 -0.44
N LYS A 508 -24.42 18.18 -1.72
CA LYS A 508 -25.14 17.25 -2.62
C LYS A 508 -24.34 15.97 -2.85
N VAL A 509 -23.04 16.10 -3.11
CA VAL A 509 -22.14 14.95 -3.29
C VAL A 509 -22.10 14.11 -2.01
N ALA A 510 -21.89 14.74 -0.84
CA ALA A 510 -21.86 14.02 0.44
C ALA A 510 -23.20 13.33 0.78
N ALA A 511 -24.34 13.92 0.42
CA ALA A 511 -25.64 13.29 0.58
C ALA A 511 -25.80 12.05 -0.31
N LEU A 512 -25.36 12.10 -1.57
CA LEU A 512 -25.36 10.94 -2.47
C LEU A 512 -24.42 9.85 -1.98
N LEU A 513 -23.23 10.21 -1.49
CA LEU A 513 -22.28 9.27 -0.92
C LEU A 513 -22.80 8.61 0.38
N ALA A 514 -23.78 9.20 1.08
CA ALA A 514 -24.38 8.61 2.27
C ALA A 514 -25.43 7.52 1.96
N ASP A 515 -25.81 7.38 0.69
CA ASP A 515 -26.80 6.42 0.21
C ASP A 515 -26.36 4.97 0.44
N GLU A 516 -27.32 4.08 0.73
CA GLU A 516 -27.05 2.66 1.02
C GLU A 516 -26.41 1.91 -0.16
N HIS A 517 -26.55 2.42 -1.38
CA HIS A 517 -25.95 1.80 -2.54
C HIS A 517 -24.44 2.03 -2.64
N LEU A 518 -23.90 3.06 -1.98
CA LEU A 518 -22.47 3.37 -1.91
C LEU A 518 -21.89 3.05 -0.53
N ASP A 519 -22.65 3.22 0.53
CA ASP A 519 -22.19 2.91 1.88
C ASP A 519 -22.42 1.43 2.22
N SER A 520 -21.34 0.64 2.25
CA SER A 520 -21.41 -0.77 2.64
C SER A 520 -21.54 -1.00 4.15
N GLY A 521 -21.38 0.03 4.98
CA GLY A 521 -21.23 -0.07 6.44
C GLY A 521 -19.85 -0.54 6.91
N PHE A 522 -19.00 -1.02 5.98
CA PHE A 522 -17.56 -1.26 6.20
C PHE A 522 -16.69 -0.19 5.53
N GLY A 523 -17.27 0.66 4.67
CA GLY A 523 -16.59 1.71 3.93
C GLY A 523 -17.32 2.00 2.61
N MET A 524 -16.74 2.88 1.78
CA MET A 524 -17.36 3.35 0.55
C MET A 524 -17.11 2.38 -0.60
N ARG A 525 -18.18 1.97 -1.29
CA ARG A 525 -18.10 1.14 -2.50
C ARG A 525 -17.59 1.97 -3.65
N THR A 526 -16.73 1.36 -4.45
CA THR A 526 -16.16 1.97 -5.66
C THR A 526 -17.23 2.30 -6.71
N LEU A 527 -18.31 1.52 -6.76
CA LEU A 527 -19.42 1.70 -7.66
C LEU A 527 -20.74 1.45 -6.92
N SER A 528 -21.76 2.25 -7.22
CA SER A 528 -23.09 2.09 -6.64
C SER A 528 -23.68 0.72 -6.98
N SER A 529 -24.20 0.05 -5.96
CA SER A 529 -24.89 -1.24 -6.10
C SER A 529 -26.21 -1.19 -6.90
N ALA A 530 -26.68 0.01 -7.25
CA ALA A 530 -27.82 0.19 -8.14
C ALA A 530 -27.45 0.07 -9.64
N THR A 531 -26.16 0.05 -9.99
CA THR A 531 -25.69 -0.05 -11.38
C THR A 531 -25.57 -1.50 -11.84
N THR A 532 -25.73 -1.74 -13.14
CA THR A 532 -25.66 -3.10 -13.72
C THR A 532 -24.26 -3.71 -13.58
N GLY A 533 -23.23 -2.87 -13.67
CA GLY A 533 -21.82 -3.27 -13.56
C GLY A 533 -21.36 -3.55 -12.13
N PHE A 534 -22.21 -3.38 -11.13
CA PHE A 534 -21.84 -3.64 -9.75
C PHE A 534 -21.48 -5.11 -9.50
N ASN A 535 -20.29 -5.32 -8.96
CA ASN A 535 -19.83 -6.58 -8.43
C ASN A 535 -19.30 -6.35 -7.01
N PRO A 536 -19.87 -7.00 -5.98
CA PRO A 536 -19.42 -6.83 -4.60
C PRO A 536 -17.98 -7.31 -4.34
N LEU A 537 -17.38 -8.03 -5.30
CA LEU A 537 -15.96 -8.41 -5.33
C LEU A 537 -15.28 -7.93 -6.63
N GLY A 538 -15.79 -6.88 -7.26
CA GLY A 538 -15.17 -6.24 -8.42
C GLY A 538 -14.03 -5.31 -7.99
N TYR A 539 -12.87 -5.39 -8.66
CA TYR A 539 -11.67 -4.66 -8.24
C TYR A 539 -11.90 -3.15 -8.12
N HIS A 540 -12.50 -2.51 -9.13
CA HIS A 540 -12.98 -1.12 -9.09
C HIS A 540 -14.48 -0.97 -9.34
N THR A 541 -15.22 -2.09 -9.34
CA THR A 541 -16.63 -2.15 -9.74
C THR A 541 -17.57 -2.54 -8.59
N GLY A 542 -17.16 -2.34 -7.33
CA GLY A 542 -18.04 -2.49 -6.17
C GLY A 542 -17.36 -2.84 -4.84
N SER A 543 -16.07 -3.19 -4.87
CA SER A 543 -15.23 -3.33 -3.68
C SER A 543 -15.10 -2.00 -2.91
N VAL A 544 -14.59 -2.09 -1.69
CA VAL A 544 -14.26 -0.97 -0.81
C VAL A 544 -12.74 -0.90 -0.67
N TRP A 545 -12.19 0.29 -0.88
CA TRP A 545 -10.78 0.59 -0.70
C TRP A 545 -10.60 1.49 0.53
N PRO A 546 -9.74 1.11 1.50
CA PRO A 546 -9.53 1.94 2.69
C PRO A 546 -9.07 3.36 2.39
N HIS A 547 -8.18 3.53 1.41
CA HIS A 547 -7.63 4.84 1.05
C HIS A 547 -8.69 5.76 0.42
N ASP A 548 -9.49 5.23 -0.51
CA ASP A 548 -10.62 5.94 -1.15
C ASP A 548 -11.62 6.41 -0.09
N THR A 549 -11.98 5.51 0.84
CA THR A 549 -12.84 5.86 1.98
C THR A 549 -12.18 6.90 2.89
N ALA A 550 -10.88 6.80 3.18
CA ALA A 550 -10.18 7.76 4.03
C ALA A 550 -10.05 9.14 3.39
N MET A 551 -9.82 9.21 2.07
CA MET A 551 -9.82 10.47 1.32
C MET A 551 -11.21 11.11 1.31
N ALA A 552 -12.26 10.32 1.13
CA ALA A 552 -13.64 10.80 1.26
C ALA A 552 -13.91 11.36 2.67
N VAL A 553 -13.46 10.67 3.72
CA VAL A 553 -13.57 11.15 5.12
C VAL A 553 -12.83 12.48 5.31
N GLN A 554 -11.61 12.61 4.77
CA GLN A 554 -10.84 13.86 4.82
C GLN A 554 -11.58 15.01 4.14
N GLY A 555 -12.05 14.80 2.90
CA GLY A 555 -12.78 15.80 2.14
C GLY A 555 -14.10 16.18 2.80
N MET A 556 -14.85 15.21 3.33
CA MET A 556 -16.12 15.47 4.02
C MET A 556 -15.93 16.26 5.33
N TYR A 557 -14.92 15.95 6.14
CA TYR A 557 -14.64 16.76 7.33
C TYR A 557 -14.22 18.19 6.95
N ALA A 558 -13.37 18.35 5.94
CA ALA A 558 -12.98 19.67 5.44
C ALA A 558 -14.18 20.47 4.89
N ALA A 559 -15.14 19.80 4.26
CA ALA A 559 -16.38 20.37 3.74
C ALA A 559 -17.50 20.53 4.79
N GLY A 560 -17.24 20.22 6.07
CA GLY A 560 -18.24 20.30 7.15
C GLY A 560 -19.33 19.21 7.13
N GLN A 561 -19.18 18.17 6.31
CA GLN A 561 -20.11 17.05 6.17
C GLN A 561 -19.87 15.96 7.23
N VAL A 562 -19.90 16.37 8.50
CA VAL A 562 -19.42 15.60 9.67
C VAL A 562 -20.14 14.25 9.83
N ALA A 563 -21.47 14.22 9.67
CA ALA A 563 -22.26 13.01 9.91
C ALA A 563 -21.87 11.86 8.97
N THR A 564 -21.74 12.15 7.66
CA THR A 564 -21.33 11.15 6.66
C THR A 564 -19.87 10.75 6.85
N ALA A 565 -18.98 11.71 7.14
CA ALA A 565 -17.58 11.43 7.43
C ALA A 565 -17.42 10.48 8.63
N THR A 566 -18.15 10.73 9.71
CA THR A 566 -18.13 9.90 10.92
C THR A 566 -18.64 8.49 10.64
N LYS A 567 -19.69 8.35 9.82
CA LYS A 567 -20.23 7.03 9.42
C LYS A 567 -19.17 6.20 8.69
N TYR A 568 -18.45 6.80 7.74
CA TYR A 568 -17.37 6.12 7.02
C TYR A 568 -16.14 5.81 7.89
N ALA A 569 -15.74 6.73 8.78
CA ALA A 569 -14.68 6.48 9.75
C ALA A 569 -15.03 5.27 10.65
N GLN A 570 -16.28 5.17 11.10
CA GLN A 570 -16.76 4.04 11.88
C GLN A 570 -16.82 2.74 11.05
N GLY A 571 -17.16 2.83 9.77
CA GLY A 571 -17.11 1.71 8.83
C GLY A 571 -15.71 1.13 8.71
N LEU A 572 -14.69 1.98 8.53
CA LEU A 572 -13.29 1.54 8.48
C LEU A 572 -12.82 0.90 9.79
N LEU A 573 -13.27 1.40 10.95
CA LEU A 573 -13.00 0.75 12.25
C LEU A 573 -13.63 -0.64 12.34
N ASN A 574 -14.86 -0.81 11.85
CA ASN A 574 -15.53 -2.12 11.80
C ASN A 574 -14.79 -3.08 10.85
N ALA A 575 -14.35 -2.59 9.69
CA ALA A 575 -13.57 -3.37 8.75
C ALA A 575 -12.20 -3.78 9.34
N ALA A 576 -11.53 -2.85 10.02
CA ALA A 576 -10.23 -3.10 10.64
C ALA A 576 -10.30 -4.27 11.63
N GLU A 577 -11.35 -4.35 12.45
CA GLU A 577 -11.54 -5.48 13.36
C GLU A 577 -11.66 -6.83 12.62
N GLY A 578 -12.40 -6.88 11.51
CA GLY A 578 -12.53 -8.08 10.66
C GLY A 578 -11.22 -8.56 10.03
N PHE A 579 -10.25 -7.66 9.86
CA PHE A 579 -8.92 -7.96 9.31
C PHE A 579 -7.80 -7.93 10.36
N ALA A 580 -8.13 -8.11 11.64
CA ALA A 580 -7.16 -8.07 12.74
C ALA A 580 -6.27 -6.80 12.70
N TYR A 581 -6.89 -5.67 12.37
CA TYR A 581 -6.31 -4.32 12.31
C TYR A 581 -5.27 -4.08 11.21
N ARG A 582 -5.03 -5.06 10.34
CA ARG A 582 -4.24 -4.92 9.10
C ARG A 582 -5.20 -4.92 7.91
N LEU A 583 -5.72 -3.74 7.57
CA LEU A 583 -6.61 -3.58 6.43
C LEU A 583 -5.88 -3.98 5.13
N PRO A 584 -6.49 -4.78 4.25
CA PRO A 584 -5.93 -5.12 2.95
C PRO A 584 -6.07 -3.92 1.99
N GLU A 585 -5.47 -4.07 0.82
CA GLU A 585 -5.62 -3.17 -0.33
C GLU A 585 -7.09 -2.83 -0.65
N LEU A 586 -7.94 -3.85 -0.70
CA LEU A 586 -9.38 -3.75 -0.90
C LEU A 586 -10.10 -4.96 -0.28
N TYR A 587 -11.40 -4.81 -0.05
CA TYR A 587 -12.31 -5.88 0.38
C TYR A 587 -13.71 -5.65 -0.20
N GLY A 588 -14.62 -6.58 0.02
CA GLY A 588 -15.96 -6.48 -0.56
C GLY A 588 -17.03 -7.18 0.27
N GLY A 589 -18.05 -7.68 -0.42
CA GLY A 589 -19.17 -8.39 0.19
C GLY A 589 -20.49 -7.63 0.14
N ALA A 590 -21.52 -8.26 0.71
CA ALA A 590 -22.89 -7.73 0.75
C ALA A 590 -23.04 -6.53 1.70
N GLY A 591 -22.05 -6.31 2.59
CA GLY A 591 -22.01 -5.18 3.51
C GLY A 591 -22.63 -5.48 4.88
N ALA A 592 -22.52 -4.52 5.80
CA ALA A 592 -22.80 -4.70 7.23
C ALA A 592 -24.29 -4.96 7.56
N GLY A 593 -25.20 -4.72 6.60
CA GLY A 593 -26.61 -5.10 6.75
C GLY A 593 -26.87 -6.60 6.61
N VAL A 594 -25.92 -7.36 6.06
CA VAL A 594 -26.03 -8.80 5.79
C VAL A 594 -24.90 -9.59 6.47
N GLU A 595 -23.71 -9.02 6.58
CA GLU A 595 -22.48 -9.66 7.05
C GLU A 595 -21.98 -9.01 8.36
N ASN A 596 -21.42 -9.80 9.27
CA ASN A 596 -20.82 -9.28 10.51
C ASN A 596 -19.36 -8.83 10.33
N SER A 597 -18.72 -9.24 9.24
CA SER A 597 -17.35 -8.91 8.88
C SER A 597 -17.25 -8.72 7.38
N PRO A 598 -16.36 -7.84 6.89
CA PRO A 598 -16.15 -7.65 5.45
C PRO A 598 -15.67 -8.94 4.79
N THR A 599 -16.05 -9.16 3.53
CA THR A 599 -15.58 -10.30 2.76
C THR A 599 -14.19 -10.00 2.18
N PRO A 600 -13.16 -10.83 2.44
CA PRO A 600 -11.83 -10.62 1.88
C PRO A 600 -11.83 -10.67 0.34
N TYR A 601 -11.09 -9.75 -0.30
CA TYR A 601 -10.82 -9.85 -1.72
C TYR A 601 -9.68 -10.85 -1.95
N PRO A 602 -9.84 -11.91 -2.77
CA PRO A 602 -8.91 -13.03 -2.76
C PRO A 602 -7.45 -12.69 -3.08
N LEU A 603 -7.21 -11.66 -3.90
CA LEU A 603 -5.88 -11.30 -4.42
C LEU A 603 -5.30 -10.01 -3.79
N SER A 604 -5.96 -9.44 -2.79
CA SER A 604 -5.58 -8.14 -2.23
C SER A 604 -4.24 -8.21 -1.52
N CYS A 605 -3.36 -7.23 -1.76
CA CYS A 605 -2.15 -7.09 -0.96
C CYS A 605 -2.50 -6.82 0.51
N ARG A 606 -1.79 -7.47 1.44
CA ARG A 606 -1.99 -7.29 2.89
C ARG A 606 -0.64 -7.46 3.61
N PRO A 607 -0.01 -6.39 4.11
CA PRO A 607 -0.50 -5.00 4.14
C PRO A 607 -0.47 -4.29 2.77
N GLN A 608 -1.02 -3.08 2.71
CA GLN A 608 -0.91 -2.14 1.58
C GLN A 608 -0.66 -0.72 2.11
N ALA A 609 0.25 0.02 1.49
CA ALA A 609 0.73 1.34 1.92
C ALA A 609 -0.40 2.34 2.17
N TRP A 610 -1.27 2.58 1.18
CA TRP A 610 -2.34 3.58 1.34
C TRP A 610 -3.43 3.14 2.34
N ALA A 611 -3.59 1.83 2.52
CA ALA A 611 -4.56 1.27 3.46
C ALA A 611 -4.04 1.38 4.89
N ALA A 612 -2.73 1.16 5.09
CA ALA A 612 -2.07 1.40 6.36
C ALA A 612 -2.11 2.91 6.71
N ALA A 613 -1.77 3.78 5.77
CA ALA A 613 -1.75 5.24 5.97
C ALA A 613 -3.14 5.83 6.30
N SER A 614 -4.22 5.19 5.85
CA SER A 614 -5.60 5.62 6.07
C SER A 614 -5.96 5.82 7.55
N ALA A 615 -5.38 5.04 8.46
CA ALA A 615 -5.65 5.18 9.91
C ALA A 615 -5.23 6.56 10.44
N VAL A 616 -4.05 7.04 10.03
CA VAL A 616 -3.53 8.36 10.41
C VAL A 616 -4.38 9.46 9.78
N ALA A 617 -4.71 9.30 8.49
CA ALA A 617 -5.55 10.24 7.76
C ALA A 617 -6.90 10.49 8.45
N VAL A 618 -7.60 9.42 8.85
CA VAL A 618 -8.91 9.50 9.51
C VAL A 618 -8.83 10.22 10.86
N VAL A 619 -7.85 9.88 11.70
CA VAL A 619 -7.70 10.49 13.03
C VAL A 619 -7.36 11.96 12.93
N VAL A 620 -6.39 12.31 12.08
CA VAL A 620 -5.94 13.69 11.87
C VAL A 620 -7.07 14.55 11.29
N ALA A 621 -7.87 13.99 10.37
CA ALA A 621 -9.02 14.68 9.79
C ALA A 621 -10.15 14.92 10.80
N ALA A 622 -10.45 13.93 11.64
CA ALA A 622 -11.47 14.10 12.69
C ALA A 622 -11.09 15.20 13.69
N LEU A 623 -9.80 15.33 14.03
CA LEU A 623 -9.28 16.43 14.87
C LEU A 623 -9.19 17.77 14.13
N GLY A 624 -9.31 17.76 12.80
CA GLY A 624 -9.21 18.96 11.95
C GLY A 624 -7.87 19.68 12.09
N ILE A 625 -6.76 18.94 12.17
CA ILE A 625 -5.41 19.52 12.30
C ILE A 625 -4.96 20.03 10.92
N SER A 626 -4.82 21.35 10.79
CA SER A 626 -4.42 22.04 9.57
C SER A 626 -3.35 23.11 9.88
N PRO A 627 -2.06 22.75 9.86
CA PRO A 627 -0.97 23.70 10.03
C PRO A 627 -0.71 24.51 8.77
N ASP A 628 -0.28 25.74 8.99
CA ASP A 628 0.33 26.62 8.01
C ASP A 628 1.59 27.23 8.64
N VAL A 629 2.61 26.37 8.76
CA VAL A 629 3.90 26.69 9.36
C VAL A 629 4.57 27.90 8.69
N PRO A 630 4.55 28.05 7.34
CA PRO A 630 5.14 29.23 6.69
C PRO A 630 4.58 30.56 7.19
N ASN A 631 3.29 30.62 7.54
CA ASN A 631 2.65 31.82 8.10
C ASN A 631 2.53 31.80 9.64
N GLY A 632 3.07 30.77 10.30
CA GLY A 632 3.03 30.64 11.76
C GLY A 632 1.63 30.35 12.32
N LEU A 633 0.77 29.68 11.56
CA LEU A 633 -0.60 29.35 11.93
C LEU A 633 -0.75 27.84 12.17
N LEU A 634 -1.61 27.48 13.13
CA LEU A 634 -2.03 26.12 13.41
C LEU A 634 -3.51 26.13 13.76
N ASP A 635 -4.34 25.66 12.83
CA ASP A 635 -5.76 25.48 13.06
C ASP A 635 -6.02 24.04 13.49
N ILE A 636 -6.77 23.88 14.58
CA ILE A 636 -7.25 22.57 15.05
C ILE A 636 -8.74 22.73 15.33
N THR A 637 -9.55 22.17 14.42
CA THR A 637 -11.01 22.25 14.50
C THR A 637 -11.60 20.84 14.53
N PRO A 638 -11.73 20.23 15.73
CA PRO A 638 -12.33 18.92 15.85
C PRO A 638 -13.73 18.89 15.27
N ALA A 639 -14.09 17.76 14.64
CA ALA A 639 -15.43 17.52 14.13
C ALA A 639 -16.50 17.72 15.22
N ASP A 640 -17.66 18.27 14.84
CA ASP A 640 -18.80 18.47 15.73
C ASP A 640 -20.08 17.86 15.11
N PRO A 641 -20.67 16.80 15.69
CA PRO A 641 -20.19 16.08 16.88
C PRO A 641 -18.91 15.29 16.60
N PHE A 642 -18.03 15.22 17.59
CA PHE A 642 -16.81 14.42 17.50
C PHE A 642 -17.12 12.92 17.64
N PRO A 643 -16.48 12.03 16.87
CA PRO A 643 -16.82 10.59 16.85
C PRO A 643 -16.50 9.83 18.15
N TRP A 644 -15.68 10.40 19.03
CA TRP A 644 -15.21 9.76 20.27
C TRP A 644 -15.50 10.64 21.49
N ARG A 645 -15.64 10.04 22.68
CA ARG A 645 -15.78 10.85 23.90
C ARG A 645 -14.43 11.41 24.34
N ARG A 646 -13.37 10.60 24.20
CA ARG A 646 -12.00 10.95 24.53
C ARG A 646 -11.03 10.42 23.48
N LEU A 647 -10.17 11.29 22.98
CA LEU A 647 -9.03 10.94 22.13
C LEU A 647 -7.80 11.72 22.58
N GLU A 648 -6.68 11.04 22.75
CA GLU A 648 -5.36 11.61 22.92
C GLU A 648 -4.46 11.09 21.79
N LEU A 649 -3.88 12.00 21.03
CA LEU A 649 -2.96 11.72 19.93
C LEU A 649 -1.66 12.48 20.19
N SER A 650 -0.56 11.77 20.34
CA SER A 650 0.77 12.36 20.55
C SER A 650 1.74 11.94 19.45
N GLY A 651 2.85 12.67 19.32
CA GLY A 651 3.90 12.36 18.35
C GLY A 651 3.71 13.01 16.98
N ILE A 652 2.75 13.92 16.83
CA ILE A 652 2.46 14.61 15.56
C ILE A 652 3.54 15.64 15.28
N LYS A 653 4.13 15.63 14.08
CA LYS A 653 5.22 16.52 13.66
C LYS A 653 4.67 17.73 12.92
N ILE A 654 5.07 18.93 13.34
CA ILE A 654 4.74 20.20 12.70
C ILE A 654 6.00 21.07 12.69
N GLY A 655 6.63 21.21 11.52
CA GLY A 655 8.00 21.72 11.40
C GLY A 655 8.94 20.97 12.34
N GLU A 656 9.71 21.71 13.15
CA GLU A 656 10.64 21.14 14.13
C GLU A 656 9.96 20.71 15.45
N ARG A 657 8.65 20.94 15.61
CA ARG A 657 7.91 20.69 16.86
C ARG A 657 7.19 19.35 16.79
N THR A 658 6.98 18.78 17.98
CA THR A 658 6.09 17.63 18.18
C THR A 658 4.90 18.10 19.01
N LEU A 659 3.70 17.76 18.55
CA LEU A 659 2.41 18.16 19.10
C LEU A 659 1.75 16.96 19.78
N SER A 660 1.09 17.22 20.91
CA SER A 660 0.11 16.31 21.50
C SER A 660 -1.26 16.99 21.60
N VAL A 661 -2.30 16.30 21.14
CA VAL A 661 -3.67 16.81 21.10
C VAL A 661 -4.56 15.89 21.92
N THR A 662 -5.31 16.47 22.85
CA THR A 662 -6.32 15.76 23.63
C THR A 662 -7.68 16.41 23.39
N TRP A 663 -8.65 15.61 22.99
CA TRP A 663 -10.06 15.96 22.99
C TRP A 663 -10.78 15.14 24.05
N GLU A 664 -11.51 15.80 24.96
CA GLU A 664 -12.34 15.13 25.96
C GLU A 664 -13.60 15.95 26.25
N ASP A 665 -14.77 15.33 26.05
CA ASP A 665 -16.08 15.88 26.44
C ASP A 665 -16.30 17.36 26.05
N GLY A 666 -15.93 17.74 24.82
CA GLY A 666 -16.09 19.12 24.33
C GLY A 666 -14.89 20.04 24.55
N THR A 667 -13.81 19.55 25.16
CA THR A 667 -12.61 20.34 25.50
C THR A 667 -11.40 19.89 24.70
N LEU A 668 -10.78 20.83 23.98
CA LEU A 668 -9.52 20.63 23.25
C LEU A 668 -8.34 21.13 24.09
N THR A 669 -7.34 20.28 24.31
CA THR A 669 -6.05 20.63 24.90
C THR A 669 -4.94 20.32 23.92
N VAL A 670 -3.98 21.24 23.80
CA VAL A 670 -2.86 21.16 22.85
C VAL A 670 -1.57 21.43 23.62
N GLN A 671 -0.58 20.55 23.47
CA GLN A 671 0.72 20.62 24.15
C GLN A 671 1.89 20.58 23.16
#